data_AF-A0ABC9QSU1-F1
#
_entry.id   AF-A0ABC9QSU1-F1
#
_cell.length_a   1.000
_cell.length_b   1.000
_cell.length_c   1.000
_cell.angle_alpha   90.00
_cell.angle_beta   90.00
_cell.angle_gamma   90.00
#
_symmetry.space_group_name_H-M   'P 1'
#
loop_
_entity.id
_entity.type
_entity.pdbx_description
1 polymer ?
#
loop_
_entity_poly.entity_id
_entity_poly.type
_entity_poly.pdbx_seq_one_letter_code
_entity_poly.pdbx_strand_id
1 'polypeptide(L)'
;MRYIKFFKELNNKNVNLVGGKNASIGEMFQELVPIGIKVPDGFAITSEAYWYLLEQGGTKQKIIELLENVDATEIDVLKIRSKQIRELIFGTPFPSDLRDEIFQAYEILSRQYDMKEADVAVRSSATAEDLPDASFAGQQDTYLNIKGKTELIHYIKSCLASLFTDRAISYRASRGFDHLKVALSVGVQKMVRADKGSAGVMFSIDTETGFKDAVFITSAWGLGENVVGGTINPDEFYVFKPTLEQNKRPIIKRQLGNKTQKMVYAPRGSEHPTRNIKTTKKEWQSFSLSDEDVLILAKYAIEIEKHYSKEAKQYRPMDIEWAKDGDSGEIFIVQARPETVQSQKSKEENQVFEKFKFKNPNEKKEIILQGRAIGSKIGSGKVRIINDLEHMNSFKEGEILVTDNTDPDWEPCMKKASAVITNRGGRTCHAAIVAREIGVPAIVGVSGATDSLYTGMEITVSCAEGEEGYVYAGIYEHEIERVELSNMQETQTKIYINIGNPEKAFSFSQLPNHGVGLARMEMIILNQIKAHPLALVDLHHKKSVKEKNEIENLMAGYANPKDFFVKKIAEGIGMISAAFYPKPVIVRTSDFKSNEYMRMLGGSSYEPNEENPMLGYRGASRYYSESYNEAFSWECEALALVREEMGLTNMKVMIPFLRTIEEGKKVLEILRKNNLESGKNGLEIYIMCELPVNVILADDFLSLFDGFSIGSNDLTQLTLGVDRDSELVSHVFDERNEAMLKMFKKAIEACKRHNKYCGICGQAPSDYPEVTEFLVKEGITSISLNPDSVIPTWNAVAKLEKELKDHGLT
;
A
#
# COMPACT_ATOMS: atom_id res chain seq x y z
N MET A 1 -31.48 -17.89 -27.89
CA MET A 1 -30.09 -18.28 -28.16
C MET A 1 -29.79 -19.48 -27.30
N ARG A 2 -29.32 -20.57 -27.92
CA ARG A 2 -28.99 -21.83 -27.25
C ARG A 2 -27.58 -21.80 -26.67
N TYR A 3 -26.62 -21.28 -27.43
CA TYR A 3 -25.19 -21.37 -27.13
C TYR A 3 -24.60 -20.11 -26.51
N ILE A 4 -25.37 -19.02 -26.52
CA ILE A 4 -24.98 -17.70 -26.01
C ILE A 4 -25.81 -17.35 -24.77
N LYS A 5 -25.14 -16.79 -23.75
CA LYS A 5 -25.75 -16.25 -22.54
C LYS A 5 -25.26 -14.84 -22.28
N PHE A 6 -26.16 -13.88 -22.08
CA PHE A 6 -25.77 -12.53 -21.67
C PHE A 6 -25.31 -12.53 -20.21
N PHE A 7 -24.44 -11.59 -19.81
CA PHE A 7 -23.95 -11.56 -18.43
C PHE A 7 -25.06 -11.41 -17.38
N LYS A 8 -26.14 -10.68 -17.72
CA LYS A 8 -27.36 -10.60 -16.90
C LYS A 8 -28.07 -11.94 -16.63
N GLU A 9 -27.74 -13.00 -17.35
CA GLU A 9 -28.28 -14.35 -17.18
C GLU A 9 -27.34 -15.29 -16.40
N LEU A 10 -26.15 -14.82 -16.02
CA LEU A 10 -25.07 -15.63 -15.47
C LEU A 10 -24.74 -15.23 -14.04
N ASN A 11 -24.33 -16.20 -13.23
CA ASN A 11 -23.86 -16.03 -11.86
C ASN A 11 -22.81 -17.12 -11.52
N ASN A 12 -22.28 -17.10 -10.30
CA ASN A 12 -21.26 -18.04 -9.83
C ASN A 12 -21.69 -19.53 -9.87
N LYS A 13 -22.98 -19.84 -10.05
CA LYS A 13 -23.45 -21.23 -10.21
C LYS A 13 -23.27 -21.76 -11.63
N ASN A 14 -22.92 -20.89 -12.59
CA ASN A 14 -22.78 -21.22 -14.00
C ASN A 14 -21.35 -21.56 -14.44
N VAL A 15 -20.41 -21.77 -13.50
CA VAL A 15 -18.98 -22.05 -13.81
C VAL A 15 -18.80 -23.21 -14.80
N ASN A 16 -19.57 -24.30 -14.66
CA ASN A 16 -19.49 -25.44 -15.60
C ASN A 16 -19.95 -25.08 -17.03
N LEU A 17 -20.79 -24.06 -17.17
CA LEU A 17 -21.37 -23.63 -18.44
C LEU A 17 -20.52 -22.56 -19.14
N VAL A 18 -19.96 -21.62 -18.38
CA VAL A 18 -19.29 -20.42 -18.94
C VAL A 18 -17.88 -20.19 -18.41
N GLY A 19 -17.34 -21.09 -17.61
CA GLY A 19 -16.06 -20.90 -16.94
C GLY A 19 -16.14 -19.93 -15.76
N GLY A 20 -15.05 -19.88 -14.99
CA GLY A 20 -14.95 -19.08 -13.76
C GLY A 20 -15.11 -17.58 -13.98
N LYS A 21 -14.29 -17.01 -14.88
CA LYS A 21 -14.31 -15.57 -15.21
C LYS A 21 -15.67 -15.07 -15.67
N ASN A 22 -16.32 -15.74 -16.64
CA ASN A 22 -17.62 -15.26 -17.14
C ASN A 22 -18.73 -15.43 -16.09
N ALA A 23 -18.67 -16.47 -15.26
CA ALA A 23 -19.59 -16.65 -14.14
C ALA A 23 -19.43 -15.51 -13.10
N SER A 24 -18.19 -15.15 -12.77
CA SER A 24 -17.86 -14.02 -11.89
C SER A 24 -18.32 -12.67 -12.49
N ILE A 25 -18.08 -12.44 -13.79
CA ILE A 25 -18.60 -11.23 -14.47
C ILE A 25 -20.13 -11.18 -14.44
N GLY A 26 -20.79 -12.32 -14.64
CA GLY A 26 -22.24 -12.43 -14.50
C GLY A 26 -22.73 -12.07 -13.10
N GLU A 27 -22.10 -12.63 -12.06
CA GLU A 27 -22.38 -12.31 -10.65
C GLU A 27 -22.24 -10.80 -10.40
N MET A 28 -21.09 -10.23 -10.80
CA MET A 28 -20.86 -8.79 -10.68
C MET A 28 -21.95 -7.97 -11.39
N PHE A 29 -22.35 -8.38 -12.60
CA PHE A 29 -23.38 -7.67 -13.34
C PHE A 29 -24.75 -7.74 -12.65
N GLN A 30 -25.14 -8.89 -12.13
CA GLN A 30 -26.43 -9.06 -11.45
C GLN A 30 -26.47 -8.36 -10.09
N GLU A 31 -25.37 -8.34 -9.36
CA GLU A 31 -25.34 -7.89 -7.97
C GLU A 31 -24.88 -6.44 -7.82
N LEU A 32 -23.91 -5.99 -8.64
CA LEU A 32 -23.29 -4.67 -8.50
C LEU A 32 -24.04 -3.58 -9.30
N VAL A 33 -24.61 -3.92 -10.47
CA VAL A 33 -25.36 -2.94 -11.29
C VAL A 33 -26.60 -2.40 -10.57
N PRO A 34 -27.43 -3.21 -9.88
CA PRO A 34 -28.59 -2.71 -9.13
C PRO A 34 -28.24 -1.75 -7.98
N ILE A 35 -27.03 -1.84 -7.43
CA ILE A 35 -26.54 -0.93 -6.37
C ILE A 35 -25.76 0.27 -6.92
N GLY A 36 -25.77 0.46 -8.25
CA GLY A 36 -25.21 1.64 -8.92
C GLY A 36 -23.74 1.53 -9.35
N ILE A 37 -23.11 0.36 -9.18
CA ILE A 37 -21.75 0.10 -9.65
C ILE A 37 -21.81 -0.37 -11.10
N LYS A 38 -21.01 0.26 -11.96
CA LYS A 38 -21.05 -0.01 -13.40
C LYS A 38 -20.14 -1.18 -13.76
N VAL A 39 -20.68 -2.14 -14.50
CA VAL A 39 -19.96 -3.27 -15.08
C VAL A 39 -20.21 -3.26 -16.59
N PRO A 40 -19.20 -3.37 -17.47
CA PRO A 40 -19.42 -3.41 -18.91
C PRO A 40 -20.22 -4.66 -19.31
N ASP A 41 -21.27 -4.47 -20.10
CA ASP A 41 -22.16 -5.55 -20.53
C ASP A 41 -21.50 -6.40 -21.64
N GLY A 42 -22.08 -7.56 -21.90
CA GLY A 42 -21.56 -8.52 -22.86
C GLY A 42 -22.27 -9.87 -22.79
N PHE A 43 -21.64 -10.86 -23.40
CA PHE A 43 -22.18 -12.21 -23.47
C PHE A 43 -21.06 -13.25 -23.44
N ALA A 44 -21.38 -14.45 -22.97
CA ALA A 44 -20.51 -15.60 -22.97
C ALA A 44 -20.97 -16.63 -24.02
N ILE A 45 -19.99 -17.19 -24.72
CA ILE A 45 -20.11 -18.36 -25.57
C ILE A 45 -19.88 -19.58 -24.67
N THR A 46 -20.89 -20.43 -24.53
CA THR A 46 -20.90 -21.53 -23.55
C THR A 46 -19.91 -22.65 -23.87
N SER A 47 -19.57 -23.46 -22.85
CA SER A 47 -18.79 -24.69 -22.99
C SER A 47 -19.47 -25.70 -23.93
N GLU A 48 -20.80 -25.72 -23.98
CA GLU A 48 -21.57 -26.52 -24.94
C GLU A 48 -21.27 -26.10 -26.40
N ALA A 49 -21.13 -24.80 -26.66
CA ALA A 49 -20.79 -24.27 -27.99
C ALA A 49 -19.40 -24.73 -28.44
N TYR A 50 -18.46 -24.78 -27.50
CA TYR A 50 -17.11 -25.28 -27.73
C TYR A 50 -17.12 -26.76 -28.14
N TRP A 51 -17.84 -27.60 -27.40
CA TRP A 51 -17.99 -29.01 -27.75
C TRP A 51 -18.69 -29.20 -29.09
N TYR A 52 -19.75 -28.42 -29.35
CA TYR A 52 -20.48 -28.46 -30.61
C TYR A 52 -19.58 -28.14 -31.82
N LEU A 53 -18.71 -27.12 -31.71
CA LEU A 53 -17.73 -26.78 -32.74
C LEU A 53 -16.76 -27.94 -33.01
N LEU A 54 -16.19 -28.53 -31.95
CA LEU A 54 -15.20 -29.61 -32.08
C LEU A 54 -15.79 -30.92 -32.62
N GLU A 55 -17.04 -31.22 -32.29
CA GLU A 55 -17.74 -32.44 -32.72
C GLU A 55 -18.19 -32.35 -34.17
N GLN A 56 -18.81 -31.24 -34.58
CA GLN A 56 -19.23 -31.05 -35.99
C GLN A 56 -18.04 -30.94 -36.94
N GLY A 57 -16.89 -30.44 -36.47
CA GLY A 57 -15.67 -30.36 -37.27
C GLY A 57 -14.95 -31.70 -37.47
N GLY A 58 -15.34 -32.77 -36.76
CA GLY A 58 -14.54 -34.00 -36.65
C GLY A 58 -13.16 -33.75 -36.00
N THR A 59 -12.99 -32.58 -35.38
CA THR A 59 -11.73 -32.07 -34.85
C THR A 59 -11.41 -32.71 -33.51
N LYS A 60 -12.44 -33.03 -32.71
CA LYS A 60 -12.30 -33.69 -31.41
C LYS A 60 -11.47 -34.96 -31.48
N GLN A 61 -11.77 -35.87 -32.42
CA GLN A 61 -11.06 -37.14 -32.54
C GLN A 61 -9.58 -36.94 -32.91
N LYS A 62 -9.28 -36.01 -33.82
CA LYS A 62 -7.90 -35.68 -34.21
C LYS A 62 -7.10 -35.06 -33.07
N ILE A 63 -7.75 -34.24 -32.23
CA ILE A 63 -7.12 -33.68 -31.03
C ILE A 63 -6.75 -34.80 -30.04
N ILE A 64 -7.63 -35.80 -29.87
CA ILE A 64 -7.37 -36.97 -29.02
C ILE A 64 -6.13 -37.72 -29.51
N GLU A 65 -6.07 -38.05 -30.80
CA GLU A 65 -4.94 -38.75 -31.41
C GLU A 65 -3.61 -37.98 -31.25
N LEU A 66 -3.64 -36.65 -31.36
CA LEU A 66 -2.46 -35.81 -31.17
C LEU A 66 -2.03 -35.71 -29.69
N LEU A 67 -2.97 -35.85 -28.75
CA LEU A 67 -2.71 -35.79 -27.31
C LEU A 67 -2.38 -37.16 -26.69
N GLU A 68 -2.56 -38.26 -27.43
CA GLU A 68 -2.19 -39.59 -26.94
C GLU A 68 -0.67 -39.70 -26.72
N ASN A 69 -0.30 -40.25 -25.56
CA ASN A 69 1.09 -40.45 -25.12
C ASN A 69 1.94 -39.16 -25.16
N VAL A 70 1.34 -38.00 -24.91
CA VAL A 70 2.11 -36.76 -24.74
C VAL A 70 2.95 -36.86 -23.46
N ASP A 71 4.26 -36.90 -23.63
CA ASP A 71 5.22 -36.73 -22.54
C ASP A 71 5.50 -35.23 -22.34
N ALA A 72 5.20 -34.72 -21.14
CA ALA A 72 5.41 -33.32 -20.79
C ALA A 72 6.91 -32.93 -20.76
N THR A 73 7.82 -33.89 -20.77
CA THR A 73 9.28 -33.66 -20.80
C THR A 73 9.84 -33.48 -22.22
N GLU A 74 9.11 -33.90 -23.26
CA GLU A 74 9.53 -33.76 -24.66
C GLU A 74 9.02 -32.44 -25.28
N ILE A 75 9.64 -31.32 -24.88
CA ILE A 75 9.20 -29.96 -25.24
C ILE A 75 9.07 -29.75 -26.76
N ASP A 76 9.99 -30.26 -27.56
CA ASP A 76 9.97 -30.07 -29.02
C ASP A 76 8.79 -30.81 -29.68
N VAL A 77 8.50 -32.03 -29.22
CA VAL A 77 7.35 -32.82 -29.70
C VAL A 77 6.03 -32.15 -29.27
N LEU A 78 5.99 -31.65 -28.04
CA LEU A 78 4.85 -30.93 -27.50
C LEU A 78 4.55 -29.65 -28.30
N LYS A 79 5.57 -28.86 -28.64
CA LYS A 79 5.42 -27.64 -29.46
C LYS A 79 4.82 -27.95 -30.82
N ILE A 80 5.28 -29.00 -31.49
CA ILE A 80 4.77 -29.43 -32.80
C ILE A 80 3.30 -29.85 -32.69
N ARG A 81 2.98 -30.74 -31.73
CA ARG A 81 1.60 -31.24 -31.54
C ARG A 81 0.64 -30.13 -31.11
N SER A 82 1.06 -29.26 -30.19
CA SER A 82 0.30 -28.06 -29.80
C SER A 82 -0.01 -27.17 -30.99
N LYS A 83 0.98 -26.87 -31.84
CA LYS A 83 0.78 -26.06 -33.04
C LYS A 83 -0.24 -26.71 -33.98
N GLN A 84 -0.13 -28.01 -34.24
CA GLN A 84 -1.09 -28.75 -35.07
C GLN A 84 -2.51 -28.70 -34.51
N ILE A 85 -2.68 -28.88 -33.19
CA ILE A 85 -3.99 -28.78 -32.53
C ILE A 85 -4.57 -27.37 -32.69
N ARG A 86 -3.77 -26.32 -32.47
CA ARG A 86 -4.21 -24.93 -32.63
C ARG A 86 -4.62 -24.61 -34.06
N GLU A 87 -3.85 -25.06 -35.05
CA GLU A 87 -4.18 -24.90 -36.48
C GLU A 87 -5.46 -25.66 -36.85
N LEU A 88 -5.68 -26.85 -36.31
CA LEU A 88 -6.91 -27.64 -36.50
C LEU A 88 -8.15 -26.89 -35.97
N ILE A 89 -8.08 -26.35 -34.75
CA ILE A 89 -9.17 -25.57 -34.16
C ILE A 89 -9.44 -24.31 -34.98
N PHE A 90 -8.39 -23.60 -35.35
CA PHE A 90 -8.49 -22.37 -36.14
C PHE A 90 -9.09 -22.61 -37.53
N GLY A 91 -8.71 -23.72 -38.18
CA GLY A 91 -9.22 -24.16 -39.47
C GLY A 91 -10.65 -24.71 -39.43
N THR A 92 -11.17 -25.10 -38.26
CA THR A 92 -12.53 -25.65 -38.12
C THR A 92 -13.58 -24.55 -38.39
N PRO A 93 -14.47 -24.69 -39.38
CA PRO A 93 -15.51 -23.70 -39.65
C PRO A 93 -16.56 -23.70 -38.54
N PHE A 94 -17.07 -22.52 -38.17
CA PHE A 94 -18.19 -22.43 -37.25
C PHE A 94 -19.46 -23.00 -37.89
N PRO A 95 -20.24 -23.85 -37.18
CA PRO A 95 -21.60 -24.17 -37.55
C PRO A 95 -22.42 -22.90 -37.78
N SER A 96 -23.28 -22.89 -38.81
CA SER A 96 -24.00 -21.67 -39.23
C SER A 96 -24.91 -21.14 -38.14
N ASP A 97 -25.59 -22.03 -37.41
CA ASP A 97 -26.44 -21.69 -36.27
C ASP A 97 -25.66 -21.04 -35.13
N LEU A 98 -24.51 -21.59 -34.74
CA LEU A 98 -23.64 -21.01 -33.71
C LEU A 98 -23.10 -19.64 -34.14
N ARG A 99 -22.63 -19.52 -35.39
CA ARG A 99 -22.13 -18.25 -35.94
C ARG A 99 -23.22 -17.18 -35.94
N ASP A 100 -24.43 -17.54 -36.38
CA ASP A 100 -25.54 -16.60 -36.50
C ASP A 100 -26.04 -16.15 -35.11
N GLU A 101 -26.02 -17.03 -34.09
CA GLU A 101 -26.26 -16.63 -32.70
C GLU A 101 -25.21 -15.65 -32.17
N ILE A 102 -23.91 -15.88 -32.44
CA ILE A 102 -22.83 -14.96 -32.07
C ILE A 102 -23.05 -13.57 -32.70
N PHE A 103 -23.38 -13.54 -34.00
CA PHE A 103 -23.63 -12.28 -34.70
C PHE A 103 -24.87 -11.56 -34.17
N GLN A 104 -25.94 -12.29 -33.87
CA GLN A 104 -27.14 -11.72 -33.28
C GLN A 104 -26.86 -11.12 -31.90
N ALA A 105 -26.08 -11.81 -31.05
CA ALA A 105 -25.70 -11.30 -29.73
C ALA A 105 -24.83 -10.03 -29.84
N TYR A 106 -23.86 -10.03 -30.77
CA TYR A 106 -23.01 -8.88 -31.03
C TYR A 106 -23.79 -7.67 -31.59
N GLU A 107 -24.80 -7.90 -32.43
CA GLU A 107 -25.70 -6.84 -32.89
C GLU A 107 -26.57 -6.26 -31.77
N ILE A 108 -27.08 -7.11 -30.88
CA ILE A 108 -27.83 -6.66 -29.69
C ILE A 108 -26.94 -5.78 -28.83
N LEU A 109 -25.72 -6.22 -28.52
CA LEU A 109 -24.75 -5.45 -27.75
C LEU A 109 -24.41 -4.12 -28.44
N SER A 110 -24.17 -4.15 -29.75
CA SER A 110 -23.87 -2.93 -30.52
C SER A 110 -25.01 -1.90 -30.46
N ARG A 111 -26.27 -2.36 -30.57
CA ARG A 111 -27.45 -1.48 -30.44
C ARG A 111 -27.62 -0.93 -29.02
N GLN A 112 -27.35 -1.72 -27.98
CA GLN A 112 -27.45 -1.25 -26.59
C GLN A 112 -26.51 -0.08 -26.30
N TYR A 113 -25.34 -0.05 -26.94
CA TYR A 113 -24.36 1.04 -26.80
C TYR A 113 -24.46 2.11 -27.90
N ASP A 114 -25.51 2.10 -28.72
CA ASP A 114 -25.69 3.01 -29.86
C ASP A 114 -24.49 3.06 -30.83
N MET A 115 -23.91 1.88 -31.10
CA MET A 115 -22.78 1.72 -32.01
C MET A 115 -23.17 0.86 -33.21
N LYS A 116 -22.63 1.20 -34.39
CA LYS A 116 -22.75 0.33 -35.57
C LYS A 116 -22.05 -1.02 -35.35
N GLU A 117 -20.85 -0.96 -34.77
CA GLU A 117 -20.02 -2.09 -34.37
C GLU A 117 -19.35 -1.74 -33.05
N ALA A 118 -19.73 -2.42 -31.96
CA ALA A 118 -19.13 -2.20 -30.65
C ALA A 118 -17.67 -2.67 -30.60
N ASP A 119 -16.78 -1.90 -29.96
CA ASP A 119 -15.49 -2.44 -29.51
C ASP A 119 -15.68 -3.37 -28.33
N VAL A 120 -15.17 -4.59 -28.46
CA VAL A 120 -15.28 -5.65 -27.45
C VAL A 120 -13.91 -6.24 -27.11
N ALA A 121 -13.77 -6.69 -25.86
CA ALA A 121 -12.75 -7.61 -25.41
C ALA A 121 -13.25 -9.04 -25.64
N VAL A 122 -12.38 -9.90 -26.16
CA VAL A 122 -12.63 -11.33 -26.31
C VAL A 122 -11.71 -12.05 -25.35
N ARG A 123 -12.29 -12.68 -24.32
CA ARG A 123 -11.58 -13.29 -23.20
C ARG A 123 -11.89 -14.76 -23.08
N SER A 124 -10.85 -15.53 -22.85
CA SER A 124 -10.94 -16.94 -22.48
C SER A 124 -11.42 -17.10 -21.03
N SER A 125 -12.27 -18.10 -20.81
CA SER A 125 -12.74 -18.51 -19.48
C SER A 125 -12.90 -20.03 -19.44
N ALA A 126 -11.98 -20.73 -18.78
CA ALA A 126 -12.03 -22.19 -18.71
C ALA A 126 -12.92 -22.67 -17.56
N THR A 127 -13.53 -23.86 -17.74
CA THR A 127 -14.36 -24.51 -16.71
C THR A 127 -13.56 -25.05 -15.53
N ALA A 128 -12.23 -25.14 -15.66
CA ALA A 128 -11.32 -25.66 -14.64
C ALA A 128 -10.30 -24.61 -14.16
N GLU A 129 -10.53 -23.33 -14.46
CA GLU A 129 -9.58 -22.23 -14.20
C GLU A 129 -9.36 -21.95 -12.69
N ASP A 130 -10.37 -22.24 -11.86
CA ASP A 130 -10.43 -21.89 -10.43
C ASP A 130 -10.42 -23.13 -9.50
N LEU A 131 -9.67 -24.19 -9.85
CA LEU A 131 -9.51 -25.33 -8.94
C LEU A 131 -8.60 -24.95 -7.75
N PRO A 132 -8.92 -25.35 -6.50
CA PRO A 132 -8.18 -24.93 -5.29
C PRO A 132 -6.66 -25.17 -5.33
N ASP A 133 -6.20 -26.17 -6.10
CA ASP A 133 -4.80 -26.58 -6.20
C ASP A 133 -4.16 -26.24 -7.57
N ALA A 134 -4.88 -25.53 -8.45
CA ALA A 134 -4.44 -25.21 -9.81
C ALA A 134 -4.99 -23.86 -10.28
N SER A 135 -4.20 -22.79 -10.14
CA SER A 135 -4.47 -21.51 -10.79
C SER A 135 -3.93 -21.55 -12.23
N PHE A 136 -4.81 -21.39 -13.22
CA PHE A 136 -4.41 -21.22 -14.62
C PHE A 136 -4.21 -19.74 -14.98
N ALA A 137 -3.92 -18.91 -13.98
CA ALA A 137 -3.79 -17.46 -14.11
C ALA A 137 -2.74 -17.12 -15.18
N GLY A 138 -3.05 -16.17 -16.08
CA GLY A 138 -2.12 -15.68 -17.09
C GLY A 138 -1.76 -16.64 -18.24
N GLN A 139 -2.33 -17.85 -18.30
CA GLN A 139 -2.01 -18.82 -19.36
C GLN A 139 -2.88 -18.72 -20.62
N GLN A 140 -3.99 -17.97 -20.58
CA GLN A 140 -4.98 -17.94 -21.65
C GLN A 140 -5.12 -16.55 -22.26
N ASP A 141 -5.38 -16.51 -23.58
CA ASP A 141 -5.33 -15.26 -24.34
C ASP A 141 -6.52 -14.34 -24.03
N THR A 142 -6.22 -13.04 -23.95
CA THR A 142 -7.20 -11.96 -23.96
C THR A 142 -6.88 -11.01 -25.12
N TYR A 143 -7.89 -10.71 -25.91
CA TYR A 143 -7.76 -9.82 -27.07
C TYR A 143 -8.64 -8.58 -26.86
N LEU A 144 -8.05 -7.40 -26.97
CA LEU A 144 -8.69 -6.11 -26.69
C LEU A 144 -8.98 -5.34 -27.99
N ASN A 145 -9.99 -4.46 -27.99
CA ASN A 145 -10.35 -3.60 -29.13
C ASN A 145 -10.72 -4.38 -30.42
N ILE A 146 -11.52 -5.43 -30.28
CA ILE A 146 -12.03 -6.19 -31.42
C ILE A 146 -13.27 -5.50 -31.98
N LYS A 147 -13.31 -5.28 -33.29
CA LYS A 147 -14.42 -4.62 -33.99
C LYS A 147 -14.84 -5.36 -35.25
N GLY A 148 -16.14 -5.60 -35.35
CA GLY A 148 -16.77 -6.18 -36.53
C GLY A 148 -16.79 -7.70 -36.52
N LYS A 149 -17.70 -8.25 -37.32
CA LYS A 149 -18.05 -9.68 -37.31
C LYS A 149 -16.88 -10.61 -37.68
N THR A 150 -16.05 -10.21 -38.64
CA THR A 150 -14.92 -11.01 -39.12
C THR A 150 -13.85 -11.16 -38.05
N GLU A 151 -13.40 -10.04 -37.48
CA GLU A 151 -12.40 -10.03 -36.41
C GLU A 151 -12.93 -10.74 -35.17
N LEU A 152 -14.21 -10.55 -34.83
CA LEU A 152 -14.84 -11.24 -33.69
C LEU A 152 -14.70 -12.76 -33.82
N ILE A 153 -15.03 -13.34 -34.97
CA ILE A 153 -14.89 -14.79 -35.21
C ILE A 153 -13.43 -15.22 -35.14
N HIS A 154 -12.52 -14.43 -35.73
CA HIS A 154 -11.08 -14.71 -35.67
C HIS A 154 -10.61 -14.86 -34.22
N TYR A 155 -10.85 -13.86 -33.38
CA TYR A 155 -10.36 -13.86 -32.00
C TYR A 155 -11.10 -14.82 -31.08
N ILE A 156 -12.37 -15.12 -31.33
CA ILE A 156 -13.05 -16.22 -30.64
C ILE A 156 -12.31 -17.54 -30.90
N LYS A 157 -11.95 -17.83 -32.16
CA LYS A 157 -11.17 -19.05 -32.47
C LYS A 157 -9.80 -19.02 -31.82
N SER A 158 -9.13 -17.87 -31.81
CA SER A 158 -7.83 -17.73 -31.14
C SER A 158 -7.92 -18.04 -29.65
N CYS A 159 -8.96 -17.54 -28.95
CA CYS A 159 -9.22 -17.93 -27.56
C CYS A 159 -9.45 -19.44 -27.44
N LEU A 160 -10.31 -20.05 -28.27
CA LEU A 160 -10.55 -21.50 -28.23
C LEU A 160 -9.27 -22.32 -28.46
N ALA A 161 -8.40 -21.87 -29.36
CA ALA A 161 -7.10 -22.49 -29.63
C ALA A 161 -6.11 -22.30 -28.47
N SER A 162 -6.21 -21.20 -27.71
CA SER A 162 -5.33 -20.92 -26.55
C SER A 162 -5.43 -21.99 -25.45
N LEU A 163 -6.53 -22.74 -25.40
CA LEU A 163 -6.65 -23.88 -24.49
C LEU A 163 -5.55 -24.93 -24.75
N PHE A 164 -4.99 -25.00 -25.95
CA PHE A 164 -3.97 -25.99 -26.36
C PHE A 164 -2.61 -25.36 -26.67
N THR A 165 -2.24 -24.27 -25.98
CA THR A 165 -0.83 -23.84 -25.95
C THR A 165 0.05 -24.95 -25.37
N ASP A 166 1.32 -24.96 -25.76
CA ASP A 166 2.35 -25.86 -25.24
C ASP A 166 2.41 -25.77 -23.70
N ARG A 167 2.31 -24.54 -23.16
CA ARG A 167 2.20 -24.30 -21.71
C ARG A 167 0.98 -24.97 -21.08
N ALA A 168 -0.22 -24.75 -21.63
CA ALA A 168 -1.46 -25.29 -21.06
C ALA A 168 -1.53 -26.83 -21.15
N ILE A 169 -0.99 -27.43 -22.21
CA ILE A 169 -0.92 -28.89 -22.34
C ILE A 169 0.09 -29.46 -21.33
N SER A 170 1.31 -28.92 -21.26
CA SER A 170 2.34 -29.37 -20.29
C SER A 170 1.84 -29.30 -18.85
N TYR A 171 1.21 -28.17 -18.49
CA TYR A 171 0.67 -27.97 -17.15
C TYR A 171 -0.39 -29.03 -16.79
N ARG A 172 -1.36 -29.29 -17.67
CA ARG A 172 -2.39 -30.31 -17.41
C ARG A 172 -1.81 -31.72 -17.36
N ALA A 173 -0.88 -32.05 -18.25
CA ALA A 173 -0.24 -33.35 -18.27
C ALA A 173 0.57 -33.61 -16.99
N SER A 174 1.35 -32.63 -16.52
CA SER A 174 2.14 -32.74 -15.28
C SER A 174 1.30 -32.88 -14.01
N ARG A 175 0.06 -32.37 -14.02
CA ARG A 175 -0.91 -32.51 -12.93
C ARG A 175 -1.85 -33.72 -13.08
N GLY A 176 -1.73 -34.49 -14.16
CA GLY A 176 -2.61 -35.63 -14.44
C GLY A 176 -4.05 -35.25 -14.78
N PHE A 177 -4.30 -34.01 -15.23
CA PHE A 177 -5.62 -33.59 -15.68
C PHE A 177 -5.94 -34.12 -17.08
N ASP A 178 -7.13 -34.71 -17.22
CA ASP A 178 -7.67 -35.11 -18.52
C ASP A 178 -7.95 -33.88 -19.37
N HIS A 179 -7.21 -33.74 -20.47
CA HIS A 179 -7.33 -32.63 -21.42
C HIS A 179 -8.75 -32.47 -21.99
N LEU A 180 -9.54 -33.55 -22.04
CA LEU A 180 -10.89 -33.56 -22.62
C LEU A 180 -12.00 -33.25 -21.60
N LYS A 181 -11.67 -33.14 -20.31
CA LYS A 181 -12.63 -32.71 -19.29
C LYS A 181 -12.69 -31.20 -19.13
N VAL A 182 -11.76 -30.48 -19.75
CA VAL A 182 -11.68 -29.02 -19.71
C VAL A 182 -12.33 -28.45 -20.96
N ALA A 183 -13.38 -27.66 -20.77
CA ALA A 183 -13.98 -26.87 -21.84
C ALA A 183 -13.58 -25.40 -21.70
N LEU A 184 -13.58 -24.68 -22.82
CA LEU A 184 -13.35 -23.25 -22.83
C LEU A 184 -14.63 -22.51 -23.23
N SER A 185 -15.02 -21.55 -22.40
CA SER A 185 -15.99 -20.52 -22.74
C SER A 185 -15.26 -19.26 -23.19
N VAL A 186 -15.91 -18.46 -24.04
CA VAL A 186 -15.36 -17.17 -24.49
C VAL A 186 -16.30 -16.06 -24.10
N GLY A 187 -15.82 -15.13 -23.27
CA GLY A 187 -16.51 -13.90 -22.91
C GLY A 187 -16.27 -12.82 -23.96
N VAL A 188 -17.34 -12.21 -24.45
CA VAL A 188 -17.32 -11.04 -25.33
C VAL A 188 -17.91 -9.87 -24.56
N GLN A 189 -17.05 -8.98 -24.08
CA GLN A 189 -17.42 -7.87 -23.20
C GLN A 189 -17.18 -6.52 -23.88
N LYS A 190 -18.08 -5.54 -23.69
CA LYS A 190 -17.87 -4.18 -24.17
C LYS A 190 -16.56 -3.61 -23.60
N MET A 191 -15.74 -3.02 -24.46
CA MET A 191 -14.55 -2.30 -24.04
C MET A 191 -14.91 -0.95 -23.40
N VAL A 192 -14.21 -0.62 -22.32
CA VAL A 192 -14.20 0.72 -21.72
C VAL A 192 -13.08 1.53 -22.38
N ARG A 193 -13.31 2.82 -22.68
CA ARG A 193 -12.34 3.68 -23.38
C ARG A 193 -11.21 4.19 -22.49
N ALA A 194 -10.63 3.29 -21.69
CA ALA A 194 -9.47 3.56 -20.85
C ALA A 194 -8.20 3.85 -21.66
N ASP A 195 -8.17 3.51 -22.97
CA ASP A 195 -7.13 3.96 -23.90
C ASP A 195 -6.96 5.49 -23.93
N LYS A 196 -8.05 6.21 -23.66
CA LYS A 196 -8.10 7.68 -23.52
C LYS A 196 -8.19 8.16 -22.08
N GLY A 197 -8.32 7.25 -21.12
CA GLY A 197 -8.49 7.52 -19.70
C GLY A 197 -7.42 6.81 -18.89
N SER A 198 -7.85 6.15 -17.83
CA SER A 198 -6.98 5.42 -16.90
C SER A 198 -7.61 4.09 -16.52
N ALA A 199 -6.78 3.17 -16.03
CA ALA A 199 -7.20 1.90 -15.50
C ALA A 199 -6.22 1.44 -14.43
N GLY A 200 -6.63 0.47 -13.64
CA GLY A 200 -5.78 -0.09 -12.60
C GLY A 200 -6.45 -1.16 -11.78
N VAL A 201 -5.83 -1.43 -10.63
CA VAL A 201 -6.25 -2.47 -9.69
C VAL A 201 -6.46 -1.82 -8.33
N MET A 202 -7.47 -2.24 -7.59
CA MET A 202 -7.69 -1.86 -6.21
C MET A 202 -7.95 -3.06 -5.31
N PHE A 203 -7.46 -2.97 -4.09
CA PHE A 203 -7.64 -3.96 -3.05
C PHE A 203 -8.45 -3.33 -1.93
N SER A 204 -9.45 -4.07 -1.44
CA SER A 204 -10.26 -3.62 -0.31
C SER A 204 -9.53 -3.80 1.04
N ILE A 205 -8.22 -3.99 1.04
CA ILE A 205 -7.38 -4.17 2.23
C ILE A 205 -5.98 -3.62 1.92
N ASP A 206 -5.20 -3.24 2.94
CA ASP A 206 -3.76 -3.10 2.75
C ASP A 206 -3.13 -4.48 2.52
N THR A 207 -2.59 -4.69 1.32
CA THR A 207 -2.04 -5.99 0.91
C THR A 207 -0.76 -6.37 1.63
N GLU A 208 -0.02 -5.40 2.19
CA GLU A 208 1.25 -5.66 2.88
C GLU A 208 1.01 -6.17 4.30
N THR A 209 0.23 -5.43 5.09
CA THR A 209 0.01 -5.72 6.50
C THR A 209 -1.26 -6.51 6.75
N GLY A 210 -2.25 -6.46 5.86
CA GLY A 210 -3.59 -6.96 6.13
C GLY A 210 -4.47 -5.98 6.92
N PHE A 211 -4.10 -4.69 6.98
CA PHE A 211 -4.93 -3.67 7.61
C PHE A 211 -6.26 -3.50 6.86
N LYS A 212 -7.32 -4.04 7.47
CA LYS A 212 -8.67 -4.18 6.88
C LYS A 212 -9.39 -2.85 6.63
N ASP A 213 -9.02 -1.77 7.30
CA ASP A 213 -9.79 -0.52 7.27
C ASP A 213 -9.29 0.46 6.21
N ALA A 214 -8.44 -0.01 5.27
CA ALA A 214 -7.97 0.78 4.13
C ALA A 214 -8.34 0.14 2.78
N VAL A 215 -8.58 0.98 1.78
CA VAL A 215 -8.61 0.58 0.36
C VAL A 215 -7.32 1.06 -0.28
N PHE A 216 -6.60 0.14 -0.94
CA PHE A 216 -5.40 0.43 -1.71
C PHE A 216 -5.75 0.49 -3.20
N ILE A 217 -5.46 1.60 -3.87
CA ILE A 217 -5.79 1.79 -5.29
C ILE A 217 -4.51 2.08 -6.06
N THR A 218 -4.32 1.37 -7.17
CA THR A 218 -3.28 1.64 -8.16
C THR A 218 -3.88 2.15 -9.46
N SER A 219 -3.19 3.06 -10.15
CA SER A 219 -3.69 3.65 -11.39
C SER A 219 -2.58 4.00 -12.38
N ALA A 220 -2.86 3.81 -13.66
CA ALA A 220 -2.04 4.33 -14.75
C ALA A 220 -2.89 4.79 -15.94
N TRP A 221 -2.29 5.57 -16.83
CA TRP A 221 -2.90 5.98 -18.09
C TRP A 221 -3.01 4.79 -19.06
N GLY A 222 -4.08 4.75 -19.86
CA GLY A 222 -4.31 3.70 -20.86
C GLY A 222 -5.00 2.45 -20.31
N LEU A 223 -5.00 1.38 -21.10
CA LEU A 223 -5.59 0.09 -20.71
C LEU A 223 -4.83 -0.56 -19.53
N GLY A 224 -5.56 -1.27 -18.67
CA GLY A 224 -5.06 -1.80 -17.40
C GLY A 224 -4.01 -2.91 -17.48
N GLU A 225 -3.80 -3.50 -18.67
CA GLU A 225 -2.88 -4.62 -18.90
C GLU A 225 -1.46 -4.37 -18.38
N ASN A 226 -0.95 -3.13 -18.54
CA ASN A 226 0.39 -2.78 -18.06
C ASN A 226 0.50 -2.76 -16.53
N VAL A 227 -0.59 -2.43 -15.83
CA VAL A 227 -0.65 -2.42 -14.36
C VAL A 227 -0.70 -3.85 -13.84
N VAL A 228 -1.60 -4.68 -14.40
CA VAL A 228 -1.76 -6.09 -14.03
C VAL A 228 -0.48 -6.89 -14.35
N GLY A 229 0.09 -6.69 -15.54
CA GLY A 229 1.33 -7.33 -15.97
C GLY A 229 2.60 -6.77 -15.32
N GLY A 230 2.50 -5.74 -14.47
CA GLY A 230 3.65 -5.16 -13.77
C GLY A 230 4.70 -4.52 -14.69
N THR A 231 4.33 -4.11 -15.90
CA THR A 231 5.29 -3.56 -16.87
C THR A 231 5.61 -2.08 -16.61
N ILE A 232 4.88 -1.44 -15.70
CA ILE A 232 5.03 -0.05 -15.27
C ILE A 232 4.88 0.10 -13.76
N ASN A 233 5.36 1.23 -13.23
CA ASN A 233 5.13 1.66 -11.86
C ASN A 233 3.90 2.60 -11.82
N PRO A 234 2.73 2.14 -11.30
CA PRO A 234 1.51 2.95 -11.26
C PRO A 234 1.54 3.99 -10.14
N ASP A 235 0.61 4.94 -10.21
CA ASP A 235 0.22 5.78 -9.08
C ASP A 235 -0.39 4.92 -7.98
N GLU A 236 -0.24 5.33 -6.73
CA GLU A 236 -0.74 4.62 -5.56
C GLU A 236 -1.52 5.56 -4.64
N PHE A 237 -2.68 5.09 -4.15
CA PHE A 237 -3.56 5.81 -3.25
C PHE A 237 -4.03 4.92 -2.11
N TYR A 238 -4.15 5.47 -0.90
CA TYR A 238 -4.85 4.82 0.21
C TYR A 238 -6.03 5.65 0.67
N VAL A 239 -7.15 4.98 0.93
CA VAL A 239 -8.37 5.60 1.44
C VAL A 239 -8.85 4.87 2.69
N PHE A 240 -9.12 5.60 3.77
CA PHE A 240 -9.60 5.02 5.03
C PHE A 240 -11.11 4.76 4.96
N LYS A 241 -11.54 3.50 5.16
CA LYS A 241 -12.95 3.11 5.01
C LYS A 241 -13.87 3.76 6.06
N PRO A 242 -13.56 3.72 7.38
CA PRO A 242 -14.53 4.10 8.40
C PRO A 242 -15.05 5.53 8.29
N THR A 243 -14.19 6.50 7.96
CA THR A 243 -14.64 7.88 7.79
C THR A 243 -15.19 8.16 6.38
N LEU A 244 -14.77 7.39 5.36
CA LEU A 244 -15.40 7.46 4.03
C LEU A 244 -16.88 7.07 4.09
N GLU A 245 -17.22 6.03 4.87
CA GLU A 245 -18.61 5.63 5.13
C GLU A 245 -19.41 6.70 5.90
N GLN A 246 -18.72 7.59 6.62
CA GLN A 246 -19.29 8.77 7.27
C GLN A 246 -19.34 10.00 6.33
N ASN A 247 -19.19 9.79 5.02
CA ASN A 247 -19.16 10.83 3.98
C ASN A 247 -18.02 11.85 4.14
N LYS A 248 -16.91 11.46 4.75
CA LYS A 248 -15.66 12.23 4.78
C LYS A 248 -14.80 11.92 3.54
N ARG A 249 -13.67 12.62 3.40
CA ARG A 249 -12.77 12.50 2.24
C ARG A 249 -11.37 12.01 2.65
N PRO A 250 -11.23 10.79 3.21
CA PRO A 250 -10.00 10.36 3.86
C PRO A 250 -8.99 9.72 2.88
N ILE A 251 -8.51 10.49 1.90
CA ILE A 251 -7.36 10.04 1.10
C ILE A 251 -6.11 10.28 1.93
N ILE A 252 -5.63 9.21 2.55
CA ILE A 252 -4.55 9.23 3.55
C ILE A 252 -3.17 9.04 2.93
N LYS A 253 -3.07 8.74 1.63
CA LYS A 253 -1.78 8.69 0.92
C LYS A 253 -1.97 8.88 -0.57
N ARG A 254 -1.06 9.63 -1.21
CA ARG A 254 -0.87 9.63 -2.66
C ARG A 254 0.60 9.51 -3.00
N GLN A 255 0.92 8.66 -3.97
CA GLN A 255 2.28 8.49 -4.47
C GLN A 255 2.26 8.41 -6.00
N LEU A 256 3.04 9.29 -6.63
CA LEU A 256 3.11 9.40 -8.07
C LEU A 256 3.93 8.24 -8.63
N GLY A 257 3.36 7.51 -9.58
CA GLY A 257 4.04 6.47 -10.33
C GLY A 257 4.80 7.02 -11.54
N ASN A 258 5.88 6.35 -11.92
CA ASN A 258 6.65 6.73 -13.11
C ASN A 258 5.91 6.46 -14.43
N LYS A 259 4.85 5.65 -14.46
CA LYS A 259 3.93 5.49 -15.61
C LYS A 259 4.60 5.67 -16.99
N THR A 260 5.68 4.93 -17.26
CA THR A 260 6.63 5.25 -18.37
C THR A 260 6.04 5.00 -19.75
N GLN A 261 4.99 4.18 -19.82
CA GLN A 261 4.26 3.83 -21.02
C GLN A 261 2.78 3.63 -20.71
N LYS A 262 1.94 3.72 -21.74
CA LYS A 262 0.51 3.43 -21.70
C LYS A 262 0.09 2.59 -22.90
N MET A 263 -0.85 1.67 -22.69
CA MET A 263 -1.43 0.86 -23.75
C MET A 263 -2.64 1.56 -24.37
N VAL A 264 -2.65 1.67 -25.69
CA VAL A 264 -3.72 2.32 -26.46
C VAL A 264 -4.19 1.44 -27.61
N TYR A 265 -5.33 1.80 -28.20
CA TYR A 265 -5.82 1.14 -29.41
C TYR A 265 -4.85 1.34 -30.57
N ALA A 266 -4.58 0.26 -31.30
CA ALA A 266 -3.76 0.32 -32.50
C ALA A 266 -4.58 0.89 -33.67
N PRO A 267 -3.93 1.56 -34.64
CA PRO A 267 -4.57 1.91 -35.90
C PRO A 267 -5.13 0.68 -36.62
N ARG A 268 -6.22 0.85 -37.36
CA ARG A 268 -6.83 -0.23 -38.14
C ARG A 268 -5.83 -0.82 -39.13
N GLY A 269 -5.73 -2.15 -39.19
CA GLY A 269 -4.78 -2.87 -40.05
C GLY A 269 -3.41 -3.15 -39.42
N SER A 270 -3.22 -2.80 -38.15
CA SER A 270 -2.05 -3.25 -37.37
C SER A 270 -2.11 -4.76 -37.12
N GLU A 271 -0.95 -5.40 -36.96
CA GLU A 271 -0.84 -6.82 -36.63
C GLU A 271 -1.54 -7.17 -35.30
N HIS A 272 -1.47 -6.26 -34.32
CA HIS A 272 -2.16 -6.38 -33.05
C HIS A 272 -3.15 -5.22 -32.85
N PRO A 273 -4.29 -5.44 -32.17
CA PRO A 273 -5.35 -4.44 -32.01
C PRO A 273 -5.02 -3.37 -30.96
N THR A 274 -3.95 -3.54 -30.17
CA THR A 274 -3.41 -2.60 -29.19
C THR A 274 -1.91 -2.41 -29.36
N ARG A 275 -1.37 -1.31 -28.84
CA ARG A 275 0.08 -1.05 -28.80
C ARG A 275 0.46 -0.22 -27.58
N ASN A 276 1.68 -0.39 -27.11
CA ASN A 276 2.27 0.47 -26.08
C ASN A 276 2.91 1.72 -26.72
N ILE A 277 2.66 2.87 -26.09
CA ILE A 277 3.31 4.15 -26.43
C ILE A 277 3.89 4.78 -25.16
N LYS A 278 4.95 5.58 -25.32
CA LYS A 278 5.51 6.36 -24.19
C LYS A 278 4.50 7.39 -23.71
N THR A 279 4.43 7.59 -22.39
CA THR A 279 3.64 8.70 -21.84
C THR A 279 4.30 10.05 -22.15
N THR A 280 3.47 11.08 -22.24
CA THR A 280 3.94 12.46 -22.36
C THR A 280 4.51 12.95 -21.03
N LYS A 281 5.35 13.99 -21.06
CA LYS A 281 5.89 14.60 -19.83
C LYS A 281 4.78 15.06 -18.87
N LYS A 282 3.65 15.55 -19.40
CA LYS A 282 2.49 15.97 -18.60
C LYS A 282 1.88 14.78 -17.86
N GLU A 283 1.61 13.68 -18.56
CA GLU A 283 1.05 12.45 -17.98
C GLU A 283 2.00 11.81 -16.95
N TRP A 284 3.30 11.91 -17.21
CA TRP A 284 4.33 11.44 -16.30
C TRP A 284 4.31 12.18 -14.97
N GLN A 285 4.18 13.51 -15.03
CA GLN A 285 4.21 14.42 -13.87
C GLN A 285 2.83 14.66 -13.22
N SER A 286 1.81 13.87 -13.56
CA SER A 286 0.46 14.02 -13.03
C SER A 286 -0.12 12.70 -12.55
N PHE A 287 -0.96 12.74 -11.52
CA PHE A 287 -1.80 11.62 -11.15
C PHE A 287 -2.81 11.31 -12.25
N SER A 288 -3.03 10.02 -12.49
CA SER A 288 -3.98 9.49 -13.49
C SER A 288 -5.44 9.46 -13.01
N LEU A 289 -5.67 9.84 -11.76
CA LEU A 289 -6.98 9.98 -11.13
C LEU A 289 -7.08 11.32 -10.42
N SER A 290 -8.31 11.86 -10.39
CA SER A 290 -8.68 12.94 -9.49
C SER A 290 -9.06 12.38 -8.11
N ASP A 291 -9.13 13.26 -7.11
CA ASP A 291 -9.57 12.89 -5.77
C ASP A 291 -10.99 12.30 -5.76
N GLU A 292 -11.89 12.80 -6.60
CA GLU A 292 -13.25 12.23 -6.70
C GLU A 292 -13.23 10.82 -7.29
N ASP A 293 -12.39 10.56 -8.28
CA ASP A 293 -12.25 9.22 -8.84
C ASP A 293 -11.75 8.24 -7.79
N VAL A 294 -10.75 8.64 -6.99
CA VAL A 294 -10.20 7.84 -5.89
C VAL A 294 -11.26 7.52 -4.84
N LEU A 295 -12.08 8.50 -4.46
CA LEU A 295 -13.18 8.30 -3.50
C LEU A 295 -14.31 7.41 -4.06
N ILE A 296 -14.65 7.54 -5.35
CA ILE A 296 -15.65 6.69 -6.01
C ILE A 296 -15.16 5.23 -6.04
N LEU A 297 -13.91 5.02 -6.46
CA LEU A 297 -13.28 3.69 -6.47
C LEU A 297 -13.28 3.06 -5.07
N ALA A 298 -12.89 3.82 -4.05
CA ALA A 298 -12.90 3.34 -2.67
C ALA A 298 -14.31 2.97 -2.19
N LYS A 299 -15.35 3.75 -2.55
CA LYS A 299 -16.74 3.40 -2.25
C LYS A 299 -17.17 2.10 -2.96
N TYR A 300 -16.80 1.93 -4.23
CA TYR A 300 -17.07 0.69 -4.96
C TYR A 300 -16.37 -0.50 -4.30
N ALA A 301 -15.11 -0.36 -3.89
CA ALA A 301 -14.38 -1.43 -3.20
C ALA A 301 -15.05 -1.85 -1.88
N ILE A 302 -15.55 -0.89 -1.08
CA ILE A 302 -16.26 -1.17 0.17
C ILE A 302 -17.57 -1.92 -0.09
N GLU A 303 -18.37 -1.48 -1.05
CA GLU A 303 -19.66 -2.13 -1.35
C GLU A 303 -19.47 -3.53 -1.95
N ILE A 304 -18.46 -3.71 -2.79
CA ILE A 304 -18.07 -5.03 -3.33
C ILE A 304 -17.62 -5.95 -2.19
N GLU A 305 -16.73 -5.51 -1.30
CA GLU A 305 -16.31 -6.29 -0.13
C GLU A 305 -17.48 -6.70 0.76
N LYS A 306 -18.41 -5.78 1.05
CA LYS A 306 -19.61 -6.08 1.86
C LYS A 306 -20.47 -7.17 1.22
N HIS A 307 -20.69 -7.07 -0.09
CA HIS A 307 -21.46 -8.06 -0.84
C HIS A 307 -20.83 -9.45 -0.73
N TYR A 308 -19.55 -9.58 -1.12
CA TYR A 308 -18.87 -10.87 -1.12
C TYR A 308 -18.61 -11.42 0.28
N SER A 309 -18.41 -10.56 1.28
CA SER A 309 -18.31 -10.98 2.69
C SER A 309 -19.64 -11.55 3.20
N LYS A 310 -20.77 -10.94 2.81
CA LYS A 310 -22.10 -11.43 3.15
C LYS A 310 -22.41 -12.76 2.47
N GLU A 311 -22.09 -12.89 1.19
CA GLU A 311 -22.23 -14.14 0.43
C GLU A 311 -21.41 -15.27 1.09
N ALA A 312 -20.15 -14.98 1.45
CA ALA A 312 -19.24 -15.91 2.10
C ALA A 312 -19.59 -16.26 3.55
N LYS A 313 -20.44 -15.44 4.20
CA LYS A 313 -20.69 -15.45 5.66
C LYS A 313 -19.42 -15.29 6.51
N GLN A 314 -18.38 -14.70 5.94
CA GLN A 314 -17.12 -14.39 6.59
C GLN A 314 -16.48 -13.17 5.93
N TYR A 315 -15.59 -12.48 6.65
CA TYR A 315 -14.83 -11.38 6.06
C TYR A 315 -14.05 -11.87 4.84
N ARG A 316 -14.27 -11.24 3.68
CA ARG A 316 -13.69 -11.60 2.40
C ARG A 316 -13.19 -10.34 1.69
N PRO A 317 -11.91 -9.97 1.86
CA PRO A 317 -11.31 -8.87 1.12
C PRO A 317 -11.27 -9.20 -0.37
N MET A 318 -11.24 -8.17 -1.21
CA MET A 318 -11.42 -8.28 -2.65
C MET A 318 -10.27 -7.60 -3.42
N ASP A 319 -9.84 -8.25 -4.50
CA ASP A 319 -8.97 -7.75 -5.57
C ASP A 319 -9.86 -7.38 -6.77
N ILE A 320 -9.81 -6.12 -7.20
CA ILE A 320 -10.78 -5.53 -8.13
C ILE A 320 -10.05 -4.76 -9.22
N GLU A 321 -10.31 -5.12 -10.47
CA GLU A 321 -9.83 -4.40 -11.64
C GLU A 321 -10.88 -3.39 -12.11
N TRP A 322 -10.43 -2.19 -12.47
CA TRP A 322 -11.30 -1.09 -12.86
C TRP A 322 -10.74 -0.32 -14.06
N ALA A 323 -11.64 0.35 -14.77
CA ALA A 323 -11.32 1.19 -15.93
C ALA A 323 -12.16 2.46 -15.91
N LYS A 324 -11.51 3.61 -16.09
CA LYS A 324 -12.14 4.91 -16.29
C LYS A 324 -12.23 5.21 -17.79
N ASP A 325 -13.45 5.37 -18.27
CA ASP A 325 -13.74 5.69 -19.65
C ASP A 325 -13.30 7.12 -19.98
N GLY A 326 -12.41 7.30 -20.96
CA GLY A 326 -11.90 8.62 -21.32
C GLY A 326 -12.87 9.50 -22.11
N ASP A 327 -13.97 8.94 -22.64
CA ASP A 327 -14.97 9.69 -23.40
C ASP A 327 -16.11 10.18 -22.48
N SER A 328 -16.59 9.34 -21.56
CA SER A 328 -17.66 9.68 -20.61
C SER A 328 -17.17 10.15 -19.23
N GLY A 329 -15.94 9.81 -18.85
CA GLY A 329 -15.38 10.05 -17.51
C GLY A 329 -15.85 9.07 -16.44
N GLU A 330 -16.69 8.09 -16.79
CA GLU A 330 -17.30 7.15 -15.86
C GLU A 330 -16.36 5.98 -15.51
N ILE A 331 -16.49 5.46 -14.29
CA ILE A 331 -15.68 4.35 -13.78
C ILE A 331 -16.48 3.04 -13.84
N PHE A 332 -15.85 2.01 -14.39
CA PHE A 332 -16.38 0.67 -14.54
C PHE A 332 -15.51 -0.34 -13.80
N ILE A 333 -16.15 -1.33 -13.18
CA ILE A 333 -15.49 -2.51 -12.64
C ILE A 333 -15.47 -3.57 -13.73
N VAL A 334 -14.27 -4.07 -14.05
CA VAL A 334 -14.07 -5.04 -15.13
C VAL A 334 -13.86 -6.46 -14.62
N GLN A 335 -13.35 -6.61 -13.40
CA GLN A 335 -13.15 -7.88 -12.71
C GLN A 335 -13.17 -7.68 -11.20
N ALA A 336 -13.68 -8.65 -10.44
CA ALA A 336 -13.55 -8.71 -8.99
C ALA A 336 -13.38 -10.18 -8.56
N ARG A 337 -12.46 -10.42 -7.63
CA ARG A 337 -12.21 -11.74 -7.06
C ARG A 337 -11.75 -11.61 -5.61
N PRO A 338 -11.88 -12.65 -4.77
CA PRO A 338 -11.34 -12.63 -3.42
C PRO A 338 -9.82 -12.38 -3.45
N GLU A 339 -9.34 -11.54 -2.54
CA GLU A 339 -7.91 -11.41 -2.25
C GLU A 339 -7.46 -12.68 -1.52
N THR A 340 -6.35 -13.30 -1.93
CA THR A 340 -5.95 -14.65 -1.50
C THR A 340 -4.81 -14.70 -0.48
N VAL A 341 -4.00 -13.65 -0.35
CA VAL A 341 -2.81 -13.68 0.49
C VAL A 341 -3.19 -13.51 1.96
N GLN A 342 -3.83 -12.39 2.30
CA GLN A 342 -4.15 -12.07 3.69
C GLN A 342 -5.40 -12.81 4.16
N SER A 343 -6.28 -13.21 3.24
CA SER A 343 -7.46 -14.02 3.56
C SER A 343 -7.14 -15.47 3.93
N GLN A 344 -6.02 -16.01 3.45
CA GLN A 344 -5.57 -17.37 3.74
C GLN A 344 -4.73 -17.49 5.01
N LYS A 345 -4.16 -16.38 5.50
CA LYS A 345 -3.50 -16.38 6.81
C LYS A 345 -4.50 -16.75 7.89
N SER A 346 -4.21 -17.85 8.58
CA SER A 346 -5.14 -18.44 9.54
C SER A 346 -5.41 -17.49 10.71
N LYS A 347 -6.56 -17.64 11.39
CA LYS A 347 -6.83 -16.94 12.67
C LYS A 347 -5.75 -17.23 13.74
N GLU A 348 -4.98 -18.30 13.59
CA GLU A 348 -3.89 -18.70 14.48
C GLU A 348 -2.60 -17.92 14.18
N GLU A 349 -2.29 -17.63 12.91
CA GLU A 349 -1.14 -16.79 12.53
C GLU A 349 -1.29 -15.32 12.97
N ASN A 350 -2.52 -14.81 13.07
CA ASN A 350 -2.80 -13.49 13.65
C ASN A 350 -2.46 -13.37 15.15
N GLN A 351 -2.09 -14.46 15.81
CA GLN A 351 -1.68 -14.46 17.22
C GLN A 351 -0.18 -14.32 17.41
N VAL A 352 0.63 -14.38 16.33
CA VAL A 352 2.09 -14.29 16.42
C VAL A 352 2.59 -13.14 15.53
N PHE A 353 3.17 -12.11 16.15
CA PHE A 353 3.83 -11.03 15.44
C PHE A 353 5.30 -11.41 15.19
N GLU A 354 5.71 -11.50 13.93
CA GLU A 354 7.11 -11.75 13.54
C GLU A 354 7.78 -10.44 13.09
N LYS A 355 8.93 -10.11 13.69
CA LYS A 355 9.75 -8.97 13.29
C LYS A 355 11.15 -9.44 12.89
N PHE A 356 11.53 -9.12 11.66
CA PHE A 356 12.87 -9.39 11.13
C PHE A 356 13.77 -8.20 11.44
N LYS A 357 14.91 -8.45 12.10
CA LYS A 357 15.91 -7.43 12.41
C LYS A 357 17.31 -7.93 12.07
N PHE A 358 18.18 -7.04 11.60
CA PHE A 358 19.61 -7.36 11.52
C PHE A 358 20.18 -7.54 12.92
N LYS A 359 21.00 -8.58 13.12
CA LYS A 359 21.66 -8.82 14.43
C LYS A 359 22.57 -7.68 14.84
N ASN A 360 23.25 -7.07 13.86
CA ASN A 360 24.12 -5.91 14.05
C ASN A 360 23.51 -4.67 13.36
N PRO A 361 22.61 -3.92 14.04
CA PRO A 361 21.96 -2.77 13.43
C PRO A 361 22.96 -1.66 13.04
N ASN A 362 24.02 -1.47 13.84
CA ASN A 362 25.04 -0.45 13.61
C ASN A 362 26.14 -0.85 12.62
N GLU A 363 26.09 -2.07 12.08
CA GLU A 363 27.02 -2.48 11.03
C GLU A 363 26.79 -1.64 9.77
N LYS A 364 27.86 -1.08 9.21
CA LYS A 364 27.80 -0.28 7.98
C LYS A 364 27.44 -1.19 6.81
N LYS A 365 26.26 -0.96 6.22
CA LYS A 365 25.74 -1.72 5.08
C LYS A 365 25.83 -0.86 3.83
N GLU A 366 26.45 -1.38 2.78
CA GLU A 366 26.53 -0.69 1.49
C GLU A 366 25.27 -1.01 0.68
N ILE A 367 24.47 0.01 0.37
CA ILE A 367 23.27 -0.13 -0.48
C ILE A 367 23.74 -0.15 -1.93
N ILE A 368 23.41 -1.23 -2.64
CA ILE A 368 23.64 -1.36 -4.09
C ILE A 368 22.45 -0.78 -4.85
N LEU A 369 21.24 -1.18 -4.44
CA LEU A 369 20.00 -0.87 -5.13
C LEU A 369 18.85 -0.69 -4.12
N GLN A 370 17.80 -0.01 -4.56
CA GLN A 370 16.56 0.15 -3.80
C GLN A 370 15.35 0.07 -4.72
N GLY A 371 14.21 -0.36 -4.18
CA GLY A 371 12.93 -0.41 -4.89
C GLY A 371 11.76 -0.55 -3.93
N ARG A 372 10.61 -1.04 -4.40
CA ARG A 372 9.42 -1.22 -3.57
C ARG A 372 9.51 -2.56 -2.82
N ALA A 373 9.50 -2.51 -1.50
CA ALA A 373 9.45 -3.71 -0.66
C ALA A 373 8.09 -4.40 -0.76
N ILE A 374 8.13 -5.73 -0.83
CA ILE A 374 6.98 -6.63 -0.76
C ILE A 374 7.19 -7.55 0.45
N GLY A 375 6.25 -7.49 1.39
CA GLY A 375 6.37 -8.14 2.70
C GLY A 375 7.34 -7.41 3.63
N SER A 376 7.72 -8.07 4.73
CA SER A 376 8.51 -7.49 5.83
C SER A 376 9.75 -8.31 6.22
N LYS A 377 10.14 -9.29 5.39
CA LYS A 377 11.22 -10.24 5.70
C LYS A 377 12.58 -9.76 5.19
N ILE A 378 13.63 -10.44 5.65
CA ILE A 378 15.00 -10.28 5.15
C ILE A 378 15.42 -11.63 4.54
N GLY A 379 16.02 -11.59 3.36
CA GLY A 379 16.55 -12.76 2.67
C GLY A 379 17.99 -12.53 2.24
N SER A 380 18.85 -13.54 2.33
CA SER A 380 20.26 -13.43 1.94
C SER A 380 20.68 -14.65 1.13
N GLY A 381 21.53 -14.45 0.14
CA GLY A 381 21.98 -15.52 -0.73
C GLY A 381 22.82 -15.02 -1.91
N LYS A 382 23.14 -15.96 -2.81
CA LYS A 382 23.85 -15.64 -4.06
C LYS A 382 22.85 -15.24 -5.13
N VAL A 383 23.14 -14.15 -5.82
CA VAL A 383 22.38 -13.68 -6.97
C VAL A 383 22.41 -14.72 -8.08
N ARG A 384 21.25 -14.96 -8.67
CA ARG A 384 21.10 -15.70 -9.93
C ARG A 384 20.24 -14.84 -10.87
N ILE A 385 20.89 -14.27 -11.87
CA ILE A 385 20.20 -13.52 -12.93
C ILE A 385 19.67 -14.52 -13.95
N ILE A 386 18.37 -14.49 -14.20
CA ILE A 386 17.71 -15.30 -15.23
C ILE A 386 16.92 -14.33 -16.11
N ASN A 387 17.28 -14.27 -17.39
CA ASN A 387 16.59 -13.43 -18.37
C ASN A 387 15.48 -14.18 -19.10
N ASP A 388 15.64 -15.51 -19.26
CA ASP A 388 14.73 -16.35 -20.04
C ASP A 388 14.48 -17.69 -19.33
N LEU A 389 13.28 -18.25 -19.53
CA LEU A 389 12.80 -19.48 -18.88
C LEU A 389 13.68 -20.72 -19.17
N GLU A 390 14.46 -20.73 -20.25
CA GLU A 390 15.36 -21.84 -20.61
C GLU A 390 16.46 -22.09 -19.58
N HIS A 391 16.76 -21.11 -18.72
CA HIS A 391 17.78 -21.22 -17.68
C HIS A 391 17.24 -21.52 -16.28
N MET A 392 15.94 -21.78 -16.14
CA MET A 392 15.27 -22.04 -14.86
C MET A 392 15.84 -23.26 -14.11
N ASN A 393 16.26 -24.31 -14.84
CA ASN A 393 16.85 -25.51 -14.23
C ASN A 393 18.21 -25.26 -13.55
N SER A 394 18.83 -24.10 -13.78
CA SER A 394 20.10 -23.74 -13.13
C SER A 394 19.93 -23.07 -11.76
N PHE A 395 18.70 -22.67 -11.40
CA PHE A 395 18.40 -22.00 -10.14
C PHE A 395 18.50 -22.98 -8.96
N LYS A 396 19.24 -22.58 -7.92
CA LYS A 396 19.43 -23.41 -6.71
C LYS A 396 18.63 -22.88 -5.52
N GLU A 397 18.27 -23.79 -4.63
CA GLU A 397 17.63 -23.45 -3.35
C GLU A 397 18.46 -22.43 -2.57
N GLY A 398 17.81 -21.39 -2.05
CA GLY A 398 18.42 -20.32 -1.27
C GLY A 398 19.14 -19.23 -2.08
N GLU A 399 19.16 -19.31 -3.42
CA GLU A 399 19.64 -18.22 -4.28
C GLU A 399 18.64 -17.05 -4.32
N ILE A 400 19.13 -15.87 -4.72
CA ILE A 400 18.31 -14.67 -4.92
C ILE A 400 18.02 -14.53 -6.41
N LEU A 401 16.74 -14.59 -6.76
CA LEU A 401 16.26 -14.48 -8.13
C LEU A 401 16.28 -13.02 -8.59
N VAL A 402 16.99 -12.73 -9.68
CA VAL A 402 17.01 -11.39 -10.30
C VAL A 402 16.55 -11.50 -11.75
N THR A 403 15.55 -10.71 -12.15
CA THR A 403 15.01 -10.72 -13.52
C THR A 403 14.34 -9.39 -13.89
N ASP A 404 13.95 -9.17 -15.16
CA ASP A 404 13.25 -7.94 -15.57
C ASP A 404 11.81 -7.90 -15.03
N ASN A 405 11.09 -9.00 -15.20
CA ASN A 405 9.74 -9.25 -14.70
C ASN A 405 9.50 -10.76 -14.50
N THR A 406 8.43 -11.13 -13.79
CA THR A 406 8.02 -12.53 -13.59
C THR A 406 6.62 -12.76 -14.15
N ASP A 407 6.37 -13.99 -14.57
CA ASP A 407 5.04 -14.53 -14.89
C ASP A 407 4.85 -15.89 -14.14
N PRO A 408 3.68 -16.56 -14.23
CA PRO A 408 3.40 -17.78 -13.47
C PRO A 408 4.40 -18.94 -13.68
N ASP A 409 5.16 -18.95 -14.78
CA ASP A 409 6.16 -19.98 -15.01
C ASP A 409 7.31 -19.88 -14.01
N TRP A 410 7.52 -18.72 -13.40
CA TRP A 410 8.59 -18.45 -12.43
C TRP A 410 8.28 -18.96 -11.02
N GLU A 411 7.04 -19.31 -10.71
CA GLU A 411 6.62 -19.79 -9.37
C GLU A 411 7.52 -20.89 -8.78
N PRO A 412 7.94 -21.93 -9.54
CA PRO A 412 8.81 -22.97 -9.02
C PRO A 412 10.18 -22.46 -8.57
N CYS A 413 10.72 -21.44 -9.24
CA CYS A 413 11.99 -20.80 -8.85
C CYS A 413 11.79 -19.84 -7.67
N MET A 414 10.69 -19.07 -7.67
CA MET A 414 10.37 -18.17 -6.57
C MET A 414 10.21 -18.92 -5.24
N LYS A 415 9.60 -20.12 -5.25
CA LYS A 415 9.47 -20.98 -4.06
C LYS A 415 10.81 -21.45 -3.47
N LYS A 416 11.84 -21.55 -4.30
CA LYS A 416 13.20 -21.95 -3.90
C LYS A 416 14.08 -20.77 -3.51
N ALA A 417 13.64 -19.55 -3.82
CA ALA A 417 14.46 -18.36 -3.68
C ALA A 417 14.48 -17.88 -2.24
N SER A 418 15.63 -17.37 -1.79
CA SER A 418 15.73 -16.65 -0.51
C SER A 418 15.20 -15.22 -0.61
N ALA A 419 15.22 -14.64 -1.80
CA ALA A 419 14.58 -13.36 -2.13
C ALA A 419 14.36 -13.23 -3.65
N VAL A 420 13.50 -12.29 -4.06
CA VAL A 420 13.23 -11.97 -5.49
C VAL A 420 13.45 -10.47 -5.75
N ILE A 421 14.14 -10.13 -6.84
CA ILE A 421 14.34 -8.75 -7.29
C ILE A 421 13.90 -8.61 -8.74
N THR A 422 13.02 -7.65 -9.03
CA THR A 422 12.61 -7.34 -10.41
C THR A 422 12.89 -5.90 -10.81
N ASN A 423 13.32 -5.69 -12.06
CA ASN A 423 13.52 -4.34 -12.60
C ASN A 423 12.22 -3.53 -12.62
N ARG A 424 11.10 -4.19 -12.94
CA ARG A 424 9.78 -3.58 -13.13
C ARG A 424 8.75 -4.19 -12.20
N GLY A 425 7.68 -3.43 -11.94
CA GLY A 425 6.52 -3.89 -11.18
C GLY A 425 6.20 -2.99 -9.99
N GLY A 426 4.90 -2.89 -9.68
CA GLY A 426 4.40 -2.29 -8.44
C GLY A 426 3.96 -3.36 -7.44
N ARG A 427 3.35 -2.95 -6.32
CA ARG A 427 2.80 -3.86 -5.29
C ARG A 427 1.74 -4.84 -5.82
N THR A 428 1.20 -4.60 -7.00
CA THR A 428 0.11 -5.38 -7.58
C THR A 428 0.56 -6.27 -8.72
N CYS A 429 1.87 -6.31 -9.03
CA CYS A 429 2.37 -7.15 -10.10
C CYS A 429 2.41 -8.62 -9.68
N HIS A 430 2.53 -9.51 -10.66
CA HIS A 430 2.69 -10.94 -10.45
C HIS A 430 3.78 -11.29 -9.42
N ALA A 431 4.98 -10.71 -9.57
CA ALA A 431 6.11 -10.96 -8.66
C ALA A 431 5.73 -10.65 -7.21
N ALA A 432 5.04 -9.53 -6.99
CA ALA A 432 4.62 -9.09 -5.66
C ALA A 432 3.56 -10.03 -5.07
N ILE A 433 2.53 -10.39 -5.85
CA ILE A 433 1.44 -11.27 -5.39
C ILE A 433 2.01 -12.63 -4.98
N VAL A 434 2.75 -13.29 -5.88
CA VAL A 434 3.31 -14.62 -5.62
C VAL A 434 4.30 -14.60 -4.46
N ALA A 435 5.18 -13.59 -4.39
CA ALA A 435 6.14 -13.46 -3.30
C ALA A 435 5.45 -13.40 -1.92
N ARG A 436 4.31 -12.69 -1.82
CA ARG A 436 3.53 -12.67 -0.57
C ARG A 436 2.89 -14.02 -0.27
N GLU A 437 2.31 -14.69 -1.25
CA GLU A 437 1.65 -16.01 -1.07
C GLU A 437 2.62 -17.07 -0.55
N ILE A 438 3.84 -17.09 -1.08
CA ILE A 438 4.87 -18.06 -0.67
C ILE A 438 5.73 -17.56 0.50
N GLY A 439 5.55 -16.30 0.92
CA GLY A 439 6.25 -15.69 2.04
C GLY A 439 7.75 -15.43 1.82
N VAL A 440 8.17 -15.15 0.59
CA VAL A 440 9.56 -14.81 0.21
C VAL A 440 9.69 -13.28 0.09
N PRO A 441 10.73 -12.64 0.66
CA PRO A 441 10.92 -11.20 0.51
C PRO A 441 11.18 -10.83 -0.95
N ALA A 442 10.53 -9.78 -1.44
CA ALA A 442 10.76 -9.30 -2.80
C ALA A 442 10.89 -7.78 -2.88
N ILE A 443 11.78 -7.30 -3.76
CA ILE A 443 11.88 -5.89 -4.12
C ILE A 443 11.57 -5.73 -5.60
N VAL A 444 10.50 -4.99 -5.90
CA VAL A 444 10.01 -4.78 -7.27
C VAL A 444 10.24 -3.34 -7.73
N GLY A 445 10.34 -3.15 -9.04
CA GLY A 445 10.55 -1.82 -9.63
C GLY A 445 11.97 -1.26 -9.44
N VAL A 446 12.96 -2.14 -9.24
CA VAL A 446 14.37 -1.79 -9.06
C VAL A 446 15.02 -1.53 -10.42
N SER A 447 14.85 -0.31 -10.94
CA SER A 447 15.36 0.02 -12.28
C SER A 447 16.87 -0.23 -12.39
N GLY A 448 17.27 -1.12 -13.31
CA GLY A 448 18.68 -1.47 -13.55
C GLY A 448 19.25 -2.56 -12.66
N ALA A 449 18.43 -3.36 -11.97
CA ALA A 449 18.91 -4.47 -11.14
C ALA A 449 19.65 -5.55 -11.94
N THR A 450 19.16 -5.89 -13.13
CA THR A 450 19.82 -6.85 -14.03
C THR A 450 21.17 -6.36 -14.56
N ASP A 451 21.38 -5.04 -14.57
CA ASP A 451 22.60 -4.41 -15.07
C ASP A 451 23.62 -4.18 -13.94
N SER A 452 23.14 -3.94 -12.73
CA SER A 452 23.97 -3.56 -11.57
C SER A 452 24.42 -4.76 -10.73
N LEU A 453 23.68 -5.87 -10.78
CA LEU A 453 24.02 -7.12 -10.10
C LEU A 453 24.67 -8.12 -11.07
N TYR A 454 25.36 -9.14 -10.54
CA TYR A 454 25.89 -10.24 -11.35
C TYR A 454 25.65 -11.60 -10.68
N THR A 455 25.48 -12.64 -11.47
CA THR A 455 25.28 -14.01 -10.98
C THR A 455 26.47 -14.47 -10.12
N GLY A 456 26.18 -14.95 -8.91
CA GLY A 456 27.14 -15.37 -7.89
C GLY A 456 27.46 -14.31 -6.83
N MET A 457 27.03 -13.05 -7.04
CA MET A 457 27.20 -11.97 -6.06
C MET A 457 26.44 -12.30 -4.77
N GLU A 458 27.09 -12.13 -3.62
CA GLU A 458 26.44 -12.30 -2.32
C GLU A 458 25.78 -10.99 -1.90
N ILE A 459 24.47 -11.04 -1.65
CA ILE A 459 23.68 -9.87 -1.27
C ILE A 459 22.68 -10.22 -0.17
N THR A 460 22.19 -9.18 0.50
CA THR A 460 21.06 -9.26 1.43
C THR A 460 19.95 -8.32 0.99
N VAL A 461 18.75 -8.86 0.92
CA VAL A 461 17.52 -8.17 0.52
C VAL A 461 16.70 -7.91 1.77
N SER A 462 16.44 -6.64 2.08
CA SER A 462 15.67 -6.22 3.24
C SER A 462 14.35 -5.59 2.81
N CYS A 463 13.24 -6.16 3.26
CA CYS A 463 11.91 -5.57 3.18
C CYS A 463 11.39 -5.14 4.57
N ALA A 464 12.20 -5.29 5.63
CA ALA A 464 11.81 -5.00 7.02
C ALA A 464 11.86 -3.49 7.37
N GLU A 465 12.39 -2.67 6.48
CA GLU A 465 12.76 -1.28 6.77
C GLU A 465 11.70 -0.25 6.41
N GLY A 466 10.61 -0.64 5.77
CA GLY A 466 9.50 0.25 5.41
C GLY A 466 8.88 -0.17 4.07
N GLU A 467 8.45 0.82 3.30
CA GLU A 467 7.93 0.57 1.95
C GLU A 467 9.01 0.51 0.86
N GLU A 468 10.17 1.12 1.13
CA GLU A 468 11.37 0.92 0.33
C GLU A 468 12.10 -0.34 0.79
N GLY A 469 12.43 -1.20 -0.17
CA GLY A 469 13.28 -2.35 0.04
C GLY A 469 14.71 -2.00 -0.37
N TYR A 470 15.69 -2.52 0.38
CA TYR A 470 17.10 -2.28 0.13
C TYR A 470 17.83 -3.57 -0.23
N VAL A 471 18.74 -3.45 -1.21
CA VAL A 471 19.67 -4.50 -1.60
C VAL A 471 21.05 -4.10 -1.09
N TYR A 472 21.58 -4.86 -0.13
CA TYR A 472 22.88 -4.61 0.47
C TYR A 472 23.96 -5.54 -0.10
N ALA A 473 25.19 -5.03 -0.24
CA ALA A 473 26.35 -5.83 -0.63
C ALA A 473 26.81 -6.73 0.52
N GLY A 474 26.82 -8.04 0.31
CA GLY A 474 27.22 -9.03 1.31
C GLY A 474 26.06 -9.72 2.03
N ILE A 475 26.40 -10.75 2.80
CA ILE A 475 25.46 -11.51 3.64
C ILE A 475 25.45 -10.91 5.05
N TYR A 476 24.32 -10.38 5.47
CA TYR A 476 24.11 -9.83 6.81
C TYR A 476 23.19 -10.74 7.62
N GLU A 477 23.63 -11.13 8.82
CA GLU A 477 22.82 -11.95 9.70
C GLU A 477 21.61 -11.17 10.22
N HIS A 478 20.47 -11.86 10.25
CA HIS A 478 19.23 -11.36 10.82
C HIS A 478 18.65 -12.36 11.82
N GLU A 479 17.76 -11.87 12.67
CA GLU A 479 16.99 -12.66 13.63
C GLU A 479 15.50 -12.39 13.47
N ILE A 480 14.69 -13.37 13.88
CA ILE A 480 13.23 -13.30 13.86
C ILE A 480 12.77 -13.23 15.30
N GLU A 481 12.21 -12.09 15.68
CA GLU A 481 11.55 -11.91 16.97
C GLU A 481 10.08 -12.34 16.80
N ARG A 482 9.66 -13.37 17.54
CA ARG A 482 8.28 -13.85 17.55
C ARG A 482 7.61 -13.44 18.86
N VAL A 483 6.47 -12.78 18.76
CA VAL A 483 5.68 -12.38 19.93
C VAL A 483 4.29 -12.98 19.83
N GLU A 484 3.94 -13.83 20.80
CA GLU A 484 2.56 -14.27 21.00
C GLU A 484 1.73 -13.13 21.62
N LEU A 485 0.67 -12.73 20.91
CA LEU A 485 -0.25 -11.66 21.31
C LEU A 485 -1.44 -12.17 22.15
N SER A 486 -1.58 -13.50 22.29
CA SER A 486 -2.67 -14.11 23.04
C SER A 486 -2.43 -14.00 24.55
N ASN A 487 -3.48 -13.61 25.30
CA ASN A 487 -3.53 -13.55 26.78
C ASN A 487 -2.77 -12.40 27.48
N MET A 488 -2.51 -11.26 26.82
CA MET A 488 -1.97 -10.08 27.53
C MET A 488 -3.00 -9.48 28.50
N GLN A 489 -2.56 -9.15 29.72
CA GLN A 489 -3.40 -8.50 30.73
C GLN A 489 -3.52 -7.00 30.45
N GLU A 490 -4.73 -6.45 30.60
CA GLU A 490 -4.96 -5.01 30.43
C GLU A 490 -4.27 -4.20 31.54
N THR A 491 -3.72 -3.03 31.19
CA THR A 491 -3.08 -2.09 32.12
C THR A 491 -3.94 -0.86 32.37
N GLN A 492 -3.87 -0.28 33.58
CA GLN A 492 -4.50 1.00 33.91
C GLN A 492 -3.73 2.16 33.30
N THR A 493 -2.40 2.15 33.44
CA THR A 493 -1.49 3.05 32.73
C THR A 493 -1.50 2.69 31.26
N LYS A 494 -1.86 3.65 30.41
CA LYS A 494 -1.98 3.42 28.97
C LYS A 494 -0.60 3.31 28.33
N ILE A 495 -0.34 2.20 27.66
CA ILE A 495 0.85 2.04 26.82
C ILE A 495 0.55 2.55 25.40
N TYR A 496 1.29 3.57 24.98
CA TYR A 496 1.22 4.20 23.67
C TYR A 496 2.48 3.92 22.84
N ILE A 497 2.38 4.15 21.54
CA ILE A 497 3.49 4.01 20.59
C ILE A 497 4.05 5.37 20.17
N ASN A 498 5.36 5.45 20.02
CA ASN A 498 6.08 6.51 19.33
C ASN A 498 6.22 6.14 17.85
N ILE A 499 5.80 7.01 16.95
CA ILE A 499 5.86 6.77 15.52
C ILE A 499 6.30 8.03 14.78
N GLY A 500 7.20 7.88 13.82
CA GLY A 500 7.60 8.96 12.91
C GLY A 500 7.30 8.64 11.46
N ASN A 501 7.45 7.38 11.05
CA ASN A 501 7.23 6.98 9.66
C ASN A 501 5.77 6.54 9.44
N PRO A 502 4.96 7.27 8.63
CA PRO A 502 3.60 6.87 8.28
C PRO A 502 3.51 5.51 7.60
N GLU A 503 4.53 5.13 6.84
CA GLU A 503 4.57 3.87 6.09
C GLU A 503 4.51 2.64 6.99
N LYS A 504 4.97 2.74 8.24
CA LYS A 504 4.93 1.65 9.22
C LYS A 504 3.66 1.65 10.07
N ALA A 505 2.77 2.63 9.89
CA ALA A 505 1.63 2.84 10.79
C ALA A 505 0.68 1.63 10.82
N PHE A 506 0.33 1.06 9.67
CA PHE A 506 -0.55 -0.11 9.61
C PHE A 506 0.05 -1.37 10.23
N SER A 507 1.38 -1.56 10.12
CA SER A 507 2.05 -2.68 10.77
C SER A 507 2.10 -2.49 12.28
N PHE A 508 2.44 -1.29 12.75
CA PHE A 508 2.51 -1.01 14.19
C PHE A 508 1.15 -0.97 14.87
N SER A 509 0.06 -0.70 14.15
CA SER A 509 -1.28 -0.75 14.74
C SER A 509 -1.74 -2.16 15.08
N GLN A 510 -1.09 -3.20 14.54
CA GLN A 510 -1.33 -4.60 14.89
C GLN A 510 -0.73 -4.98 16.26
N LEU A 511 0.24 -4.21 16.76
CA LEU A 511 0.76 -4.41 18.11
C LEU A 511 -0.28 -4.01 19.16
N PRO A 512 -0.32 -4.64 20.33
CA PRO A 512 -1.11 -4.19 21.46
C PRO A 512 -0.75 -2.74 21.80
N ASN A 513 -1.75 -1.85 21.78
CA ASN A 513 -1.54 -0.43 21.99
C ASN A 513 -2.82 0.24 22.49
N HIS A 514 -2.68 1.37 23.17
CA HIS A 514 -3.80 2.24 23.52
C HIS A 514 -3.89 3.49 22.63
N GLY A 515 -3.03 3.60 21.61
CA GLY A 515 -2.90 4.76 20.72
C GLY A 515 -1.45 5.16 20.50
N VAL A 516 -1.26 6.40 20.04
CA VAL A 516 0.05 7.00 19.75
C VAL A 516 0.25 8.20 20.66
N GLY A 517 1.30 8.17 21.48
CA GLY A 517 1.62 9.23 22.44
C GLY A 517 2.57 10.27 21.88
N LEU A 518 3.25 9.94 20.77
CA LEU A 518 4.10 10.84 20.03
C LEU A 518 4.16 10.43 18.55
N ALA A 519 3.38 11.11 17.71
CA ALA A 519 3.55 11.11 16.27
C ALA A 519 4.46 12.29 15.86
N ARG A 520 5.62 11.98 15.30
CA ARG A 520 6.63 12.95 14.84
C ARG A 520 6.44 13.24 13.36
N MET A 521 6.25 14.49 12.99
CA MET A 521 6.08 14.88 11.58
C MET A 521 7.40 15.14 10.85
N GLU A 522 8.53 15.18 11.57
CA GLU A 522 9.84 15.45 11.00
C GLU A 522 10.19 14.45 9.89
N MET A 523 9.83 13.17 10.08
CA MET A 523 10.07 12.14 9.06
C MET A 523 9.30 12.41 7.76
N ILE A 524 8.08 12.97 7.86
CA ILE A 524 7.26 13.36 6.69
C ILE A 524 7.96 14.49 5.94
N ILE A 525 8.44 15.50 6.68
CA ILE A 525 9.15 16.64 6.10
C ILE A 525 10.46 16.18 5.44
N LEU A 526 11.26 15.35 6.11
CA LEU A 526 12.55 14.88 5.61
C LEU A 526 12.44 13.94 4.41
N ASN A 527 11.49 12.99 4.44
CA ASN A 527 11.45 11.93 3.44
C ASN A 527 10.48 12.20 2.29
N GLN A 528 9.39 12.93 2.54
CA GLN A 528 8.35 13.16 1.54
C GLN A 528 8.41 14.58 0.95
N ILE A 529 8.68 15.59 1.78
CA ILE A 529 8.72 16.99 1.34
C ILE A 529 10.12 17.39 0.87
N LYS A 530 11.17 17.00 1.61
CA LYS A 530 12.62 17.21 1.36
C LYS A 530 13.10 18.66 1.22
N ALA A 531 12.18 19.61 1.03
CA ALA A 531 12.44 21.03 0.85
C ALA A 531 12.11 21.85 2.09
N HIS A 532 12.85 22.93 2.29
CA HIS A 532 12.63 23.85 3.39
C HIS A 532 11.25 24.54 3.28
N PRO A 533 10.44 24.64 4.35
CA PRO A 533 9.10 25.23 4.27
C PRO A 533 9.10 26.68 3.74
N LEU A 534 10.07 27.51 4.14
CA LEU A 534 10.18 28.88 3.61
C LEU A 534 10.59 28.94 2.14
N ALA A 535 11.33 27.94 1.64
CA ALA A 535 11.63 27.82 0.22
C ALA A 535 10.34 27.59 -0.59
N LEU A 536 9.43 26.77 -0.06
CA LEU A 536 8.11 26.52 -0.66
C LEU A 536 7.21 27.77 -0.58
N VAL A 537 7.22 28.49 0.54
CA VAL A 537 6.49 29.76 0.70
C VAL A 537 6.97 30.81 -0.30
N ASP A 538 8.29 31.01 -0.41
CA ASP A 538 8.84 31.95 -1.37
C ASP A 538 8.57 31.56 -2.82
N LEU A 539 8.64 30.26 -3.15
CA LEU A 539 8.26 29.76 -4.46
C LEU A 539 6.77 30.00 -4.76
N HIS A 540 5.89 29.84 -3.76
CA HIS A 540 4.46 30.12 -3.89
C HIS A 540 4.19 31.61 -4.19
N HIS A 541 4.96 32.49 -3.55
CA HIS A 541 4.97 33.93 -3.80
C HIS A 541 5.80 34.36 -5.02
N LYS A 542 6.25 33.39 -5.83
CA LYS A 542 7.04 33.61 -7.07
C LYS A 542 8.37 34.34 -6.84
N LYS A 543 8.97 34.20 -5.66
CA LYS A 543 10.33 34.70 -5.36
C LYS A 543 11.39 33.70 -5.85
N SER A 544 12.63 34.17 -5.91
CA SER A 544 13.78 33.34 -6.29
C SER A 544 14.22 32.46 -5.12
N VAL A 545 14.49 31.18 -5.39
CA VAL A 545 14.85 30.17 -4.41
C VAL A 545 16.03 29.34 -4.94
N LYS A 546 16.98 28.97 -4.08
CA LYS A 546 18.04 28.03 -4.43
C LYS A 546 17.45 26.65 -4.72
N GLU A 547 18.08 25.89 -5.61
CA GLU A 547 17.65 24.51 -5.94
C GLU A 547 16.19 24.42 -6.47
N LYS A 548 15.68 25.52 -7.05
CA LYS A 548 14.30 25.63 -7.54
C LYS A 548 13.85 24.45 -8.41
N ASN A 549 14.67 24.02 -9.37
CA ASN A 549 14.32 22.92 -10.28
C ASN A 549 14.12 21.60 -9.54
N GLU A 550 14.91 21.34 -8.49
CA GLU A 550 14.81 20.12 -7.68
C GLU A 550 13.53 20.15 -6.84
N ILE A 551 13.22 21.31 -6.25
CA ILE A 551 11.97 21.54 -5.50
C ILE A 551 10.75 21.38 -6.42
N GLU A 552 10.76 21.98 -7.62
CA GLU A 552 9.66 21.86 -8.59
C GLU A 552 9.44 20.40 -9.05
N ASN A 553 10.51 19.60 -9.15
CA ASN A 553 10.40 18.19 -9.49
C ASN A 553 9.75 17.38 -8.35
N LEU A 554 10.05 17.69 -7.08
CA LEU A 554 9.43 17.04 -5.92
C LEU A 554 7.92 17.31 -5.82
N MET A 555 7.49 18.48 -6.29
CA MET A 555 6.10 18.90 -6.30
C MET A 555 5.29 18.35 -7.48
N ALA A 556 5.86 17.49 -8.33
CA ALA A 556 5.15 16.91 -9.46
C ALA A 556 3.84 16.24 -9.02
N GLY A 557 2.75 16.54 -9.73
CA GLY A 557 1.40 16.06 -9.39
C GLY A 557 0.59 16.98 -8.48
N TYR A 558 1.18 18.04 -7.92
CA TYR A 558 0.51 18.99 -7.04
C TYR A 558 0.25 20.34 -7.72
N ALA A 559 -0.78 21.06 -7.27
CA ALA A 559 -1.23 22.27 -7.95
C ALA A 559 -0.26 23.46 -7.77
N ASN A 560 0.36 23.56 -6.60
CA ASN A 560 1.29 24.63 -6.21
C ASN A 560 2.09 24.22 -4.94
N PRO A 561 3.11 24.99 -4.50
CA PRO A 561 3.94 24.60 -3.35
C PRO A 561 3.16 24.41 -2.04
N LYS A 562 2.12 25.23 -1.82
CA LYS A 562 1.25 25.13 -0.64
C LYS A 562 0.44 23.83 -0.68
N ASP A 563 -0.20 23.53 -1.81
CA ASP A 563 -0.96 22.29 -2.01
C ASP A 563 -0.07 21.05 -1.77
N PHE A 564 1.17 21.06 -2.26
CA PHE A 564 2.16 20.01 -2.00
C PHE A 564 2.46 19.85 -0.50
N PHE A 565 2.83 20.94 0.18
CA PHE A 565 3.20 20.89 1.60
C PHE A 565 2.03 20.44 2.48
N VAL A 566 0.86 21.08 2.31
CA VAL A 566 -0.34 20.81 3.10
C VAL A 566 -0.80 19.36 2.92
N LYS A 567 -0.90 18.88 1.67
CA LYS A 567 -1.35 17.51 1.40
C LYS A 567 -0.35 16.47 1.89
N LYS A 568 0.96 16.67 1.74
CA LYS A 568 1.94 15.69 2.23
C LYS A 568 1.93 15.54 3.75
N ILE A 569 1.82 16.64 4.50
CA ILE A 569 1.65 16.57 5.95
C ILE A 569 0.32 15.90 6.30
N ALA A 570 -0.78 16.30 5.65
CA ALA A 570 -2.10 15.76 5.95
C ALA A 570 -2.22 14.26 5.61
N GLU A 571 -1.63 13.81 4.51
CA GLU A 571 -1.54 12.40 4.13
C GLU A 571 -0.73 11.61 5.17
N GLY A 572 0.50 12.03 5.49
CA GLY A 572 1.33 11.33 6.46
C GLY A 572 0.72 11.24 7.85
N ILE A 573 0.18 12.35 8.37
CA ILE A 573 -0.50 12.36 9.68
C ILE A 573 -1.86 11.66 9.62
N GLY A 574 -2.58 11.77 8.51
CA GLY A 574 -3.83 11.08 8.26
C GLY A 574 -3.66 9.57 8.27
N MET A 575 -2.60 9.05 7.64
CA MET A 575 -2.27 7.62 7.64
C MET A 575 -1.96 7.10 9.04
N ILE A 576 -1.17 7.83 9.83
CA ILE A 576 -0.91 7.48 11.25
C ILE A 576 -2.23 7.51 12.04
N SER A 577 -3.02 8.57 11.90
CA SER A 577 -4.28 8.72 12.66
C SER A 577 -5.32 7.65 12.30
N ALA A 578 -5.38 7.26 11.02
CA ALA A 578 -6.24 6.19 10.51
C ALA A 578 -5.83 4.82 11.03
N ALA A 579 -4.53 4.51 11.06
CA ALA A 579 -4.02 3.22 11.50
C ALA A 579 -4.43 2.86 12.94
N PHE A 580 -4.52 3.86 13.82
CA PHE A 580 -4.85 3.68 15.24
C PHE A 580 -6.31 4.05 15.57
N TYR A 581 -7.13 4.43 14.59
CA TYR A 581 -8.49 4.88 14.83
C TYR A 581 -9.35 3.80 15.54
N PRO A 582 -10.19 4.15 16.54
CA PRO A 582 -10.46 5.49 17.09
C PRO A 582 -9.56 5.89 18.27
N LYS A 583 -8.47 5.15 18.55
CA LYS A 583 -7.56 5.44 19.67
C LYS A 583 -6.83 6.78 19.45
N PRO A 584 -6.49 7.53 20.51
CA PRO A 584 -5.87 8.84 20.40
C PRO A 584 -4.52 8.78 19.70
N VAL A 585 -4.24 9.79 18.87
CA VAL A 585 -2.95 9.98 18.21
C VAL A 585 -2.45 11.39 18.47
N ILE A 586 -1.44 11.52 19.33
CA ILE A 586 -0.88 12.82 19.72
C ILE A 586 0.20 13.23 18.73
N VAL A 587 -0.10 14.19 17.87
CA VAL A 587 0.81 14.72 16.85
C VAL A 587 1.60 15.88 17.41
N ARG A 588 2.93 15.75 17.40
CA ARG A 588 3.83 16.87 17.73
C ARG A 588 4.04 17.71 16.47
N THR A 589 3.85 19.02 16.58
CA THR A 589 4.23 19.96 15.52
C THR A 589 5.74 19.96 15.29
N SER A 590 6.19 20.50 14.16
CA SER A 590 7.60 20.41 13.75
C SER A 590 8.58 20.97 14.78
N ASP A 591 9.55 20.17 15.22
CA ASP A 591 10.54 20.55 16.25
C ASP A 591 11.99 20.49 15.73
N PHE A 592 12.20 20.82 14.46
CA PHE A 592 13.55 20.87 13.90
C PHE A 592 14.39 22.00 14.49
N LYS A 593 15.67 21.72 14.69
CA LYS A 593 16.72 22.71 14.93
C LYS A 593 17.09 23.41 13.61
N SER A 594 17.61 24.63 13.70
CA SER A 594 18.01 25.44 12.52
C SER A 594 19.01 24.72 11.63
N ASN A 595 19.96 23.98 12.21
CA ASN A 595 20.96 23.20 11.48
C ASN A 595 20.38 22.00 10.70
N GLU A 596 19.24 21.45 11.13
CA GLU A 596 18.54 20.38 10.42
C GLU A 596 17.77 20.96 9.23
N TYR A 597 17.06 22.06 9.43
CA TYR A 597 16.40 22.80 8.34
C TYR A 597 17.40 23.30 7.29
N MET A 598 18.59 23.74 7.72
CA MET A 598 19.65 24.23 6.83
C MET A 598 20.10 23.20 5.80
N ARG A 599 20.01 21.91 6.12
CA ARG A 599 20.42 20.78 5.26
C ARG A 599 19.34 20.38 4.25
N MET A 600 18.12 20.90 4.36
CA MET A 600 17.06 20.66 3.39
C MET A 600 17.29 21.48 2.12
N LEU A 601 16.65 21.08 1.02
CA LEU A 601 16.71 21.83 -0.24
C LEU A 601 16.18 23.27 -0.02
N GLY A 602 16.97 24.25 -0.44
CA GLY A 602 16.72 25.68 -0.22
C GLY A 602 17.00 26.18 1.20
N GLY A 603 17.27 25.30 2.18
CA GLY A 603 17.35 25.64 3.61
C GLY A 603 18.49 26.57 3.99
N SER A 604 19.65 26.44 3.33
CA SER A 604 20.84 27.28 3.57
C SER A 604 20.64 28.79 3.37
N SER A 605 19.56 29.19 2.70
CA SER A 605 19.21 30.60 2.52
C SER A 605 18.41 31.21 3.68
N TYR A 606 17.80 30.37 4.53
CA TYR A 606 16.86 30.81 5.56
C TYR A 606 17.40 30.63 6.98
N GLU A 607 18.25 29.63 7.18
CA GLU A 607 18.66 29.22 8.52
C GLU A 607 20.02 29.82 8.91
N PRO A 608 20.09 30.53 10.06
CA PRO A 608 21.35 31.02 10.59
C PRO A 608 22.19 29.87 11.16
N ASN A 609 23.52 30.06 11.21
CA ASN A 609 24.37 29.19 11.99
C ASN A 609 24.26 29.57 13.48
N GLU A 610 23.82 28.65 14.32
CA GLU A 610 23.67 28.87 15.76
C GLU A 610 24.77 28.12 16.51
N GLU A 611 25.37 28.78 17.50
CA GLU A 611 26.40 28.16 18.36
C GLU A 611 25.86 26.95 19.13
N ASN A 612 24.59 27.02 19.57
CA ASN A 612 23.92 25.95 20.33
C ASN A 612 22.54 25.64 19.74
N PRO A 613 22.45 24.85 18.66
CA PRO A 613 21.17 24.57 17.98
C PRO A 613 20.12 23.91 18.89
N MET A 614 20.54 23.16 19.91
CA MET A 614 19.65 22.54 20.89
C MET A 614 18.80 23.56 21.65
N LEU A 615 19.38 24.73 21.95
CA LEU A 615 18.74 25.85 22.67
C LEU A 615 18.22 26.95 21.74
N GLY A 616 18.43 26.80 20.43
CA GLY A 616 18.28 27.85 19.43
C GLY A 616 16.86 28.07 18.90
N TYR A 617 16.75 28.48 17.66
CA TYR A 617 15.52 28.88 16.99
C TYR A 617 14.69 27.65 16.54
N ARG A 618 13.90 27.09 17.45
CA ARG A 618 13.05 25.89 17.25
C ARG A 618 11.74 25.94 18.06
N GLY A 619 10.87 24.97 17.83
CA GLY A 619 9.59 24.80 18.52
C GLY A 619 8.74 26.08 18.54
N ALA A 620 8.06 26.33 19.66
CA ALA A 620 7.11 27.45 19.79
C ALA A 620 7.65 28.81 19.34
N SER A 621 8.92 29.14 19.66
CA SER A 621 9.50 30.45 19.30
C SER A 621 9.66 30.65 17.79
N ARG A 622 9.75 29.57 17.02
CA ARG A 622 9.75 29.62 15.55
C ARG A 622 8.34 29.87 15.00
N TYR A 623 7.32 29.26 15.59
CA TYR A 623 5.96 29.28 15.06
C TYR A 623 5.32 30.67 14.95
N TYR A 624 5.54 31.53 15.94
CA TYR A 624 4.97 32.89 15.93
C TYR A 624 5.90 33.96 15.37
N SER A 625 7.11 33.60 14.93
CA SER A 625 8.03 34.59 14.38
C SER A 625 7.49 35.17 13.07
N GLU A 626 7.81 36.43 12.81
CA GLU A 626 7.37 37.10 11.58
C GLU A 626 7.86 36.38 10.31
N SER A 627 9.06 35.79 10.36
CA SER A 627 9.67 35.12 9.21
C SER A 627 9.10 33.73 8.94
N TYR A 628 8.49 33.05 9.92
CA TYR A 628 8.09 31.65 9.79
C TYR A 628 6.58 31.39 10.00
N ASN A 629 5.84 32.37 10.50
CA ASN A 629 4.41 32.23 10.81
C ASN A 629 3.57 31.67 9.65
N GLU A 630 3.87 32.06 8.41
CA GLU A 630 3.15 31.58 7.23
C GLU A 630 3.38 30.08 6.99
N ALA A 631 4.64 29.61 7.10
CA ALA A 631 4.95 28.19 6.96
C ALA A 631 4.29 27.35 8.06
N PHE A 632 4.30 27.84 9.31
CA PHE A 632 3.60 27.15 10.40
C PHE A 632 2.07 27.17 10.23
N SER A 633 1.51 28.21 9.64
CA SER A 633 0.08 28.25 9.30
C SER A 633 -0.27 27.15 8.28
N TRP A 634 0.58 26.87 7.29
CA TRP A 634 0.37 25.75 6.36
C TRP A 634 0.41 24.40 7.08
N GLU A 635 1.27 24.24 8.09
CA GLU A 635 1.30 23.04 8.94
C GLU A 635 -0.02 22.89 9.72
N CYS A 636 -0.54 23.98 10.28
CA CYS A 636 -1.82 24.00 10.98
C CYS A 636 -3.00 23.68 10.04
N GLU A 637 -3.00 24.22 8.82
CA GLU A 637 -4.01 23.92 7.79
C GLU A 637 -4.02 22.41 7.46
N ALA A 638 -2.85 21.77 7.38
CA ALA A 638 -2.76 20.32 7.15
C ALA A 638 -3.37 19.52 8.30
N LEU A 639 -3.08 19.88 9.55
CA LEU A 639 -3.66 19.24 10.73
C LEU A 639 -5.18 19.46 10.83
N ALA A 640 -5.67 20.64 10.46
CA ALA A 640 -7.10 20.91 10.37
C ALA A 640 -7.78 20.03 9.30
N LEU A 641 -7.16 19.86 8.13
CA LEU A 641 -7.65 18.99 7.05
C LEU A 641 -7.82 17.54 7.53
N VAL A 642 -6.85 17.00 8.27
CA VAL A 642 -6.93 15.65 8.86
C VAL A 642 -8.17 15.50 9.76
N ARG A 643 -8.47 16.49 10.60
CA ARG A 643 -9.62 16.41 11.51
C ARG A 643 -10.95 16.68 10.82
N GLU A 644 -11.04 17.74 10.02
CA GLU A 644 -12.30 18.27 9.50
C GLU A 644 -12.75 17.55 8.23
N GLU A 645 -11.84 17.40 7.26
CA GLU A 645 -12.10 16.81 5.94
C GLU A 645 -11.95 15.29 5.94
N MET A 646 -10.86 14.75 6.52
CA MET A 646 -10.68 13.29 6.62
C MET A 646 -11.50 12.67 7.77
N GLY A 647 -11.95 13.47 8.75
CA GLY A 647 -12.77 13.01 9.87
C GLY A 647 -12.00 12.30 10.99
N LEU A 648 -10.67 12.41 11.03
CA LEU A 648 -9.82 11.71 11.99
C LEU A 648 -9.73 12.48 13.31
N THR A 649 -10.85 12.51 14.03
CA THR A 649 -11.01 13.28 15.28
C THR A 649 -10.25 12.72 16.48
N ASN A 650 -9.62 11.56 16.34
CA ASN A 650 -8.68 11.00 17.32
C ASN A 650 -7.31 11.71 17.33
N MET A 651 -6.99 12.52 16.33
CA MET A 651 -5.72 13.26 16.22
C MET A 651 -5.62 14.46 17.19
N LYS A 652 -4.79 14.40 18.22
CA LYS A 652 -4.51 15.50 19.15
C LYS A 652 -3.27 16.27 18.71
N VAL A 653 -3.08 17.49 19.22
CA VAL A 653 -1.93 18.34 18.86
C VAL A 653 -1.04 18.54 20.08
N MET A 654 0.27 18.53 19.89
CA MET A 654 1.25 18.79 20.94
C MET A 654 2.27 19.82 20.48
N ILE A 655 2.49 20.84 21.32
CA ILE A 655 3.41 21.94 21.06
C ILE A 655 4.74 21.69 21.77
N PRO A 656 5.86 21.57 21.03
CA PRO A 656 7.19 21.41 21.58
C PRO A 656 7.87 22.74 21.92
N PHE A 657 8.89 22.64 22.76
CA PHE A 657 9.87 23.66 23.12
C PHE A 657 9.24 25.00 23.53
N LEU A 658 8.18 24.92 24.35
CA LEU A 658 7.41 26.07 24.79
C LEU A 658 8.05 26.73 26.02
N ARG A 659 8.68 27.89 25.85
CA ARG A 659 9.52 28.51 26.89
C ARG A 659 8.74 29.38 27.86
N THR A 660 7.68 30.04 27.39
CA THR A 660 6.91 30.96 28.24
C THR A 660 5.41 30.86 27.98
N ILE A 661 4.63 31.34 28.95
CA ILE A 661 3.17 31.44 28.84
C ILE A 661 2.75 32.33 27.67
N GLU A 662 3.49 33.42 27.42
CA GLU A 662 3.19 34.35 26.32
C GLU A 662 3.45 33.72 24.94
N GLU A 663 4.48 32.89 24.80
CA GLU A 663 4.64 32.07 23.60
C GLU A 663 3.42 31.14 23.41
N GLY A 664 2.93 30.54 24.51
CA GLY A 664 1.78 29.64 24.48
C GLY A 664 0.54 30.34 23.95
N LYS A 665 0.25 31.55 24.43
CA LYS A 665 -0.87 32.37 23.95
C LYS A 665 -0.75 32.69 22.46
N LYS A 666 0.45 33.07 21.98
CA LYS A 666 0.69 33.37 20.57
C LYS A 666 0.48 32.14 19.68
N VAL A 667 1.00 30.97 20.08
CA VAL A 667 0.82 29.73 19.33
C VAL A 667 -0.65 29.30 19.30
N LEU A 668 -1.36 29.36 20.43
CA LEU A 668 -2.79 29.07 20.49
C LEU A 668 -3.62 30.02 19.61
N GLU A 669 -3.23 31.29 19.48
CA GLU A 669 -3.88 32.22 18.56
C GLU A 669 -3.71 31.80 17.09
N ILE A 670 -2.52 31.35 16.69
CA ILE A 670 -2.26 30.85 15.33
C ILE A 670 -3.05 29.57 15.07
N LEU A 671 -3.07 28.63 16.02
CA LEU A 671 -3.87 27.41 15.93
C LEU A 671 -5.37 27.74 15.75
N ARG A 672 -5.90 28.66 16.58
CA ARG A 672 -7.30 29.11 16.49
C ARG A 672 -7.62 29.73 15.13
N LYS A 673 -6.73 30.58 14.59
CA LYS A 673 -6.89 31.17 13.24
C LYS A 673 -6.96 30.11 12.14
N ASN A 674 -6.35 28.95 12.36
CA ASN A 674 -6.36 27.80 11.46
C ASN A 674 -7.35 26.69 11.90
N ASN A 675 -8.43 27.07 12.62
CA ASN A 675 -9.51 26.16 13.07
C ASN A 675 -9.13 25.06 14.07
N LEU A 676 -7.94 25.12 14.66
CA LEU A 676 -7.48 24.21 15.72
C LEU A 676 -7.68 24.87 17.09
N GLU A 677 -8.82 24.61 17.72
CA GLU A 677 -9.14 25.12 19.05
C GLU A 677 -9.48 23.97 20.01
N SER A 678 -8.91 24.01 21.21
CA SER A 678 -9.20 23.02 22.25
C SER A 678 -10.72 22.95 22.54
N GLY A 679 -11.22 21.73 22.74
CA GLY A 679 -12.64 21.43 22.92
C GLY A 679 -13.47 21.39 21.63
N LYS A 680 -13.10 22.15 20.58
CA LYS A 680 -13.80 22.12 19.29
C LYS A 680 -13.61 20.75 18.62
N ASN A 681 -14.71 20.07 18.31
CA ASN A 681 -14.71 18.69 17.79
C ASN A 681 -13.86 17.72 18.61
N GLY A 682 -13.77 17.92 19.94
CA GLY A 682 -12.98 17.09 20.84
C GLY A 682 -11.46 17.17 20.62
N LEU A 683 -10.96 18.24 20.01
CA LEU A 683 -9.51 18.49 19.94
C LEU A 683 -8.97 18.76 21.35
N GLU A 684 -7.83 18.16 21.66
CA GLU A 684 -7.02 18.48 22.84
C GLU A 684 -5.66 18.96 22.34
N ILE A 685 -5.12 19.98 23.01
CA ILE A 685 -3.83 20.59 22.71
C ILE A 685 -2.93 20.45 23.95
N TYR A 686 -1.87 19.67 23.79
CA TYR A 686 -0.90 19.36 24.84
C TYR A 686 0.38 20.18 24.69
N ILE A 687 1.15 20.27 25.77
CA ILE A 687 2.53 20.78 25.74
C ILE A 687 3.48 19.62 25.93
N MET A 688 4.59 19.62 25.19
CA MET A 688 5.74 18.80 25.52
C MET A 688 6.43 19.42 26.75
N CYS A 689 6.27 18.80 27.92
CA CYS A 689 6.89 19.26 29.16
C CYS A 689 8.36 18.84 29.16
N GLU A 690 9.19 19.68 28.57
CA GLU A 690 10.58 19.33 28.25
C GLU A 690 11.60 20.41 28.64
N LEU A 691 11.15 21.57 29.12
CA LEU A 691 12.00 22.59 29.73
C LEU A 691 11.72 22.66 31.25
N PRO A 692 12.74 22.93 32.10
CA PRO A 692 12.52 23.09 33.54
C PRO A 692 11.45 24.13 33.89
N VAL A 693 11.32 25.18 33.08
CA VAL A 693 10.27 26.20 33.24
C VAL A 693 8.85 25.63 33.09
N ASN A 694 8.64 24.60 32.26
CA ASN A 694 7.34 23.92 32.15
C ASN A 694 6.95 23.22 33.45
N VAL A 695 7.92 22.72 34.20
CA VAL A 695 7.70 22.07 35.50
C VAL A 695 7.52 23.11 36.61
N ILE A 696 8.35 24.16 36.60
CA ILE A 696 8.31 25.24 37.62
C ILE A 696 6.99 26.02 37.54
N LEU A 697 6.51 26.32 36.32
CA LEU A 697 5.27 27.06 36.06
C LEU A 697 4.14 26.13 35.56
N ALA A 698 4.13 24.88 36.02
CA ALA A 698 3.22 23.86 35.51
C ALA A 698 1.74 24.27 35.60
N ASP A 699 1.31 24.85 36.72
CA ASP A 699 -0.07 25.28 36.92
C ASP A 699 -0.51 26.38 35.93
N ASP A 700 0.40 27.31 35.58
CA ASP A 700 0.12 28.38 34.61
C ASP A 700 -0.02 27.82 33.19
N PHE A 701 0.89 26.93 32.78
CA PHE A 701 0.80 26.25 31.49
C PHE A 701 -0.47 25.38 31.40
N LEU A 702 -0.77 24.62 32.46
CA LEU A 702 -1.97 23.79 32.52
C LEU A 702 -3.26 24.63 32.57
N SER A 703 -3.23 25.92 32.87
CA SER A 703 -4.42 26.77 32.71
C SER A 703 -4.80 27.00 31.23
N LEU A 704 -3.84 26.87 30.31
CA LEU A 704 -4.02 27.16 28.88
C LEU A 704 -4.13 25.91 27.99
N PHE A 705 -3.56 24.78 28.41
CA PHE A 705 -3.44 23.56 27.60
C PHE A 705 -4.08 22.36 28.29
N ASP A 706 -4.40 21.31 27.54
CA ASP A 706 -5.21 20.17 28.01
C ASP A 706 -4.40 19.11 28.78
N GLY A 707 -3.10 19.31 28.92
CA GLY A 707 -2.21 18.38 29.62
C GLY A 707 -0.78 18.43 29.10
N PHE A 708 0.04 17.53 29.63
CA PHE A 708 1.45 17.40 29.32
C PHE A 708 1.81 16.05 28.71
N SER A 709 2.81 16.05 27.84
CA SER A 709 3.65 14.89 27.56
C SER A 709 5.08 15.22 27.96
N ILE A 710 5.62 14.52 28.95
CA ILE A 710 6.97 14.76 29.45
C ILE A 710 7.97 14.31 28.37
N GLY A 711 8.78 15.26 27.89
CA GLY A 711 9.93 14.99 27.01
C GLY A 711 11.16 14.77 27.86
N SER A 712 11.35 13.55 28.36
CA SER A 712 12.37 13.24 29.39
C SER A 712 13.79 13.56 28.92
N ASN A 713 14.05 13.38 27.63
CA ASN A 713 15.35 13.63 27.02
C ASN A 713 15.78 15.11 27.12
N ASP A 714 15.02 16.04 26.54
CA ASP A 714 15.35 17.47 26.57
C ASP A 714 15.24 18.03 28.00
N LEU A 715 14.29 17.53 28.82
CA LEU A 715 14.19 17.93 30.22
C LEU A 715 15.45 17.54 31.02
N THR A 716 16.02 16.37 30.75
CA THR A 716 17.27 15.91 31.39
C THR A 716 18.45 16.74 30.95
N GLN A 717 18.60 16.96 29.64
CA GLN A 717 19.67 17.82 29.10
C GLN A 717 19.66 19.20 29.76
N LEU A 718 18.50 19.82 29.91
CA LEU A 718 18.37 21.17 30.46
C LEU A 718 18.43 21.22 31.98
N THR A 719 17.93 20.21 32.67
CA THR A 719 17.98 20.15 34.14
C THR A 719 19.40 19.90 34.64
N LEU A 720 20.16 19.07 33.92
CA LEU A 720 21.55 18.73 34.28
C LEU A 720 22.59 19.62 33.58
N GLY A 721 22.18 20.40 32.58
CA GLY A 721 23.10 21.23 31.79
C GLY A 721 24.05 20.39 30.92
N VAL A 722 23.54 19.32 30.32
CA VAL A 722 24.31 18.35 29.53
C VAL A 722 23.81 18.32 28.09
N ASP A 723 24.75 18.30 27.13
CA ASP A 723 24.46 17.90 25.75
C ASP A 723 24.80 16.41 25.61
N ARG A 724 23.80 15.59 25.34
CA ARG A 724 23.99 14.14 25.23
C ARG A 724 24.79 13.74 23.98
N ASP A 725 24.80 14.60 22.96
CA ASP A 725 25.54 14.36 21.72
C ASP A 725 27.03 14.73 21.89
N SER A 726 27.39 15.38 23.02
CA SER A 726 28.77 15.71 23.38
C SER A 726 29.42 14.57 24.16
N GLU A 727 30.37 13.87 23.53
CA GLU A 727 31.12 12.75 24.13
C GLU A 727 31.81 13.11 25.47
N LEU A 728 32.15 14.39 25.68
CA LEU A 728 32.85 14.85 26.88
C LEU A 728 31.98 14.84 28.14
N VAL A 729 30.66 15.01 27.99
CA VAL A 729 29.72 15.19 29.11
C VAL A 729 28.52 14.26 29.07
N SER A 730 28.33 13.49 27.99
CA SER A 730 27.19 12.57 27.83
C SER A 730 27.09 11.52 28.94
N HIS A 731 28.19 11.16 29.59
CA HIS A 731 28.22 10.26 30.76
C HIS A 731 27.46 10.81 31.99
N VAL A 732 27.15 12.11 32.02
CA VAL A 732 26.34 12.76 33.08
C VAL A 732 24.85 12.65 32.79
N PHE A 733 24.45 12.39 31.54
CA PHE A 733 23.05 12.23 31.15
C PHE A 733 22.48 10.96 31.81
N ASP A 734 21.57 11.15 32.76
CA ASP A 734 20.86 10.04 33.41
C ASP A 734 19.44 10.48 33.79
N GLU A 735 18.45 9.86 33.15
CA GLU A 735 17.02 10.15 33.36
C GLU A 735 16.52 9.62 34.72
N ARG A 736 17.32 8.81 35.42
CA ARG A 736 17.06 8.32 36.79
C ARG A 736 17.57 9.26 37.87
N ASN A 737 18.29 10.32 37.49
CA ASN A 737 18.85 11.28 38.43
C ASN A 737 17.75 11.80 39.39
N GLU A 738 18.08 11.98 40.67
CA GLU A 738 17.11 12.44 41.68
C GLU A 738 16.43 13.77 41.29
N ALA A 739 17.16 14.66 40.62
CA ALA A 739 16.60 15.90 40.07
C ALA A 739 15.50 15.61 39.05
N MET A 740 15.70 14.62 38.17
CA MET A 740 14.73 14.21 37.16
C MET A 740 13.50 13.55 37.75
N LEU A 741 13.66 12.64 38.72
CA LEU A 741 12.52 12.04 39.42
C LEU A 741 11.67 13.11 40.12
N LYS A 742 12.30 14.13 40.71
CA LYS A 742 11.59 15.29 41.28
C LYS A 742 10.87 16.12 40.22
N MET A 743 11.47 16.31 39.04
CA MET A 743 10.82 17.02 37.93
C MET A 743 9.60 16.26 37.41
N PHE A 744 9.73 14.94 37.20
CA PHE A 744 8.62 14.08 36.77
C PHE A 744 7.47 14.12 37.77
N LYS A 745 7.76 13.93 39.06
CA LYS A 745 6.76 13.99 40.12
C LYS A 745 5.99 15.31 40.13
N LYS A 746 6.70 16.44 40.08
CA LYS A 746 6.08 17.77 40.07
C LYS A 746 5.15 17.98 38.87
N ALA A 747 5.56 17.54 37.68
CA ALA A 747 4.74 17.63 36.48
C ALA A 747 3.47 16.76 36.58
N ILE A 748 3.60 15.52 37.07
CA ILE A 748 2.48 14.59 37.25
C ILE A 748 1.50 15.12 38.31
N GLU A 749 1.99 15.56 39.46
CA GLU A 749 1.16 16.14 40.52
C GLU A 749 0.41 17.38 40.03
N ALA A 750 1.05 18.25 39.25
CA ALA A 750 0.39 19.40 38.65
C ALA A 750 -0.75 18.98 37.72
N CYS A 751 -0.50 18.05 36.80
CA CYS A 751 -1.56 17.55 35.91
C CYS A 751 -2.72 16.93 36.69
N LYS A 752 -2.43 16.15 37.75
CA LYS A 752 -3.45 15.58 38.64
C LYS A 752 -4.27 16.65 39.35
N ARG A 753 -3.66 17.70 39.88
CA ARG A 753 -4.37 18.83 40.52
C ARG A 753 -5.36 19.51 39.58
N HIS A 754 -5.01 19.60 38.29
CA HIS A 754 -5.86 20.20 37.25
C HIS A 754 -6.81 19.19 36.58
N ASN A 755 -6.75 17.91 36.94
CA ASN A 755 -7.46 16.82 36.28
C ASN A 755 -7.19 16.77 34.76
N LYS A 756 -5.91 16.90 34.38
CA LYS A 756 -5.44 16.94 32.99
C LYS A 756 -4.52 15.76 32.67
N TYR A 757 -4.39 15.46 31.38
CA TYR A 757 -3.57 14.38 30.89
C TYR A 757 -2.08 14.59 31.24
N CYS A 758 -1.40 13.52 31.66
CA CYS A 758 0.05 13.51 31.83
C CYS A 758 0.62 12.22 31.25
N GLY A 759 1.24 12.32 30.08
CA GLY A 759 2.00 11.24 29.47
C GLY A 759 3.51 11.47 29.62
N ILE A 760 4.29 10.44 29.31
CA ILE A 760 5.73 10.56 29.06
C ILE A 760 6.05 9.98 27.68
N CYS A 761 6.98 10.60 26.98
CA CYS A 761 7.52 10.10 25.72
C CYS A 761 9.05 10.07 25.79
N GLY A 762 9.63 8.94 25.38
CA GLY A 762 11.05 8.68 25.52
C GLY A 762 11.34 7.20 25.67
N GLN A 763 12.61 6.83 25.71
CA GLN A 763 13.04 5.46 25.98
C GLN A 763 13.36 5.21 27.45
N ALA A 764 13.44 6.25 28.29
CA ALA A 764 13.65 6.10 29.73
C ALA A 764 12.80 5.01 30.39
N PRO A 765 11.47 4.91 30.13
CA PRO A 765 10.65 3.88 30.76
C PRO A 765 10.97 2.47 30.27
N SER A 766 11.36 2.30 28.99
CA SER A 766 11.77 1.00 28.46
C SER A 766 13.17 0.59 28.90
N ASP A 767 14.10 1.55 28.94
CA ASP A 767 15.51 1.32 29.22
C ASP A 767 15.77 1.13 30.72
N TYR A 768 14.97 1.79 31.57
CA TYR A 768 15.10 1.79 33.02
C TYR A 768 13.77 1.33 33.66
N PRO A 769 13.61 0.04 33.97
CA PRO A 769 12.42 -0.49 34.63
C PRO A 769 12.04 0.25 35.93
N GLU A 770 13.04 0.73 36.68
CA GLU A 770 12.85 1.53 37.89
C GLU A 770 12.15 2.87 37.63
N VAL A 771 12.36 3.48 36.46
CA VAL A 771 11.67 4.71 36.04
C VAL A 771 10.23 4.39 35.69
N THR A 772 9.97 3.30 34.98
CA THR A 772 8.60 2.82 34.73
C THR A 772 7.86 2.59 36.04
N GLU A 773 8.48 1.90 36.99
CA GLU A 773 7.87 1.64 38.29
C GLU A 773 7.53 2.93 39.05
N PHE A 774 8.47 3.88 39.06
CA PHE A 774 8.26 5.19 39.67
C PHE A 774 7.08 5.93 39.02
N LEU A 775 7.03 6.00 37.68
CA LEU A 775 5.99 6.72 36.95
C LEU A 775 4.60 6.12 37.17
N VAL A 776 4.48 4.79 37.17
CA VAL A 776 3.21 4.09 37.44
C VAL A 776 2.76 4.37 38.88
N LYS A 777 3.65 4.31 39.88
CA LYS A 777 3.33 4.63 41.28
C LYS A 777 2.92 6.09 41.48
N GLU A 778 3.59 7.02 40.80
CA GLU A 778 3.22 8.44 40.81
C GLU A 778 1.94 8.71 39.99
N GLY A 779 1.40 7.70 39.29
CA GLY A 779 0.13 7.71 38.56
C GLY A 779 0.16 8.52 37.27
N ILE A 780 1.19 8.29 36.45
CA ILE A 780 1.24 8.75 35.05
C ILE A 780 0.03 8.21 34.27
N THR A 781 -0.52 9.01 33.36
CA THR A 781 -1.66 8.58 32.53
C THR A 781 -1.25 7.59 31.44
N SER A 782 -0.09 7.81 30.82
CA SER A 782 0.40 6.97 29.75
C SER A 782 1.91 6.98 29.58
N ILE A 783 2.44 5.90 29.03
CA ILE A 783 3.86 5.73 28.69
C ILE A 783 3.95 5.46 27.18
N SER A 784 4.69 6.29 26.43
CA SER A 784 4.80 6.20 24.97
C SER A 784 6.19 5.73 24.53
N LEU A 785 6.23 4.59 23.82
CA LEU A 785 7.46 3.82 23.58
C LEU A 785 7.68 3.51 22.10
N ASN A 786 8.92 3.23 21.73
CA ASN A 786 9.20 2.63 20.43
C ASN A 786 8.52 1.25 20.29
N PRO A 787 8.08 0.86 19.07
CA PRO A 787 7.30 -0.35 18.85
C PRO A 787 7.91 -1.66 19.39
N ASP A 788 9.25 -1.78 19.40
CA ASP A 788 9.96 -2.94 19.93
C ASP A 788 9.90 -3.07 21.46
N SER A 789 9.73 -1.95 22.16
CA SER A 789 9.72 -1.91 23.62
C SER A 789 8.32 -2.02 24.22
N VAL A 790 7.29 -2.02 23.38
CA VAL A 790 5.88 -2.00 23.81
C VAL A 790 5.53 -3.23 24.63
N ILE A 791 5.78 -4.43 24.10
CA ILE A 791 5.35 -5.68 24.75
C ILE A 791 6.10 -5.96 26.06
N PRO A 792 7.45 -5.85 26.12
CA PRO A 792 8.17 -6.03 27.39
C PRO A 792 7.67 -5.07 28.48
N THR A 793 7.49 -3.79 28.13
CA THR A 793 7.04 -2.78 29.09
C THR A 793 5.59 -2.98 29.51
N TRP A 794 4.72 -3.39 28.58
CA TRP A 794 3.33 -3.73 28.89
C TRP A 794 3.25 -4.83 29.95
N ASN A 795 4.01 -5.91 29.77
CA ASN A 795 4.04 -7.01 30.74
C ASN A 795 4.60 -6.58 32.10
N ALA A 796 5.62 -5.72 32.11
CA ALA A 796 6.17 -5.16 33.34
C ALA A 796 5.15 -4.29 34.09
N VAL A 797 4.43 -3.41 33.38
CA VAL A 797 3.39 -2.55 33.95
C VAL A 797 2.22 -3.38 34.47
N ALA A 798 1.72 -4.34 33.69
CA ALA A 798 0.62 -5.21 34.11
C ALA A 798 0.95 -5.97 35.41
N LYS A 799 2.18 -6.49 35.51
CA LYS A 799 2.66 -7.16 36.72
C LYS A 799 2.72 -6.20 37.91
N LEU A 800 3.29 -5.02 37.72
CA LEU A 800 3.42 -4.01 38.77
C LEU A 800 2.05 -3.54 39.29
N GLU A 801 1.11 -3.25 38.40
CA GLU A 801 -0.23 -2.81 38.78
C GLU A 801 -0.99 -3.88 39.54
N LYS A 802 -0.81 -5.15 39.17
CA LYS A 802 -1.36 -6.28 39.91
C LYS A 802 -0.77 -6.37 41.32
N GLU A 803 0.55 -6.24 41.46
CA GLU A 803 1.21 -6.22 42.76
C GLU A 803 0.72 -5.05 43.63
N LEU A 804 0.59 -3.83 43.07
CA LEU A 804 0.08 -2.67 43.79
C LEU A 804 -1.36 -2.88 44.28
N LYS A 805 -2.21 -3.50 43.44
CA LYS A 805 -3.60 -3.84 43.79
C LYS A 805 -3.66 -4.89 44.90
N ASP A 806 -2.84 -5.93 44.82
CA ASP A 806 -2.77 -7.01 45.82
C ASP A 806 -2.29 -6.47 47.19
N HIS A 807 -1.54 -5.36 47.22
CA HIS A 807 -1.08 -4.67 48.43
C HIS A 807 -1.99 -3.51 48.88
N GLY A 808 -3.12 -3.25 48.22
CA GLY A 808 -4.10 -2.22 48.59
C GLY A 808 -3.63 -0.78 48.40
N LEU A 809 -2.69 -0.54 47.48
CA LEU A 809 -2.07 0.77 47.23
C LEU A 809 -2.65 1.51 46.02
N THR A 810 -3.57 0.90 45.26
CA THR A 810 -4.26 1.47 44.10
C THR A 810 -5.73 1.07 44.01
#